data_AF-A0A8C5WDB8-F1
#
_entry.id   AF-A0A8C5WDB8-F1
#
_cell.length_a   1.000
_cell.length_b   1.000
_cell.length_c   1.000
_cell.angle_alpha   90.00
_cell.angle_beta   90.00
_cell.angle_gamma   90.00
#
_symmetry.space_group_name_H-M   'P 1'
#
loop_
_entity.id
_entity.type
_entity.pdbx_description
1 polymer ?
#
loop_
_entity_poly.entity_id
_entity_poly.type
_entity_poly.pdbx_seq_one_letter_code
_entity_poly.pdbx_strand_id
1 'polypeptide(L)'
;MTEKEQRDTLERDLINRPEIVTSDRLNEMLAISFIERYRRLEIQALLHSGSQTTALRSVITALNILEKYGRNLLSPLRPKFWRSVKFNNPVFKAQVDAVEGGRVVLALYGYSCALPDGLSFPDSVTEPDVSTVAAVTADVIILHHELNLLISNSHPRQAEAARELLSEGLRQQSLVPDSPAVSQAPSSVPASNGCSLCGVLTTSVWCSSCNETLCAACDHRLHIHPNRIHHQRTPYGASGPQRPTGHSTVPVPSSRPLWQCATCHTLNRGGAVLCVGCERPRGCASSPSSPSLSSTLRRDSWVCMACTLQNDSSAVLCAVCERPRLASRPPRDNHESAKDDHCSLVETHDTPSLSGGHSTKASLFPDCGSIKSLPVQRMESHEISDNQKSTAMPLQSQTDSVTSSQTVTPLKDSMVKVAAGQEGWQCTYCTFYNAKNCRVCDMCDKTSTEILPSDEHRTEDPQKPSSYHEEMRKKKLSDDGAKLVALIREGERCGVSPEEICSAVRYSGAEVPLQWLQTELPYVLERVIDAASQTAEVGALTPDEARVAWISSGGDLEDAVSFCVAERRRKVEELRALGFMDRGIVVAALYESAGDVRKALSLLQRPILEPFLIRMWEDQQPPIKVFSEDRQAVLRRLLAEHTLHSWGRAELALQLLQEGDGRYDLQDVVEAVKESQDRDFIKRMLIQECAVCAWEFPRNKMRSLTSCECCICPDCFKMHFTVAVKEKHIRDMVCPACEEPEISDEVELLHYFSTLDILLRDTLEVDAYDLFHKKLTERTLMKDPKFLWCTHCSFGFIYERDQLDVKCPQCECSFCRNCKRPWEEQHRALTCEAFQNWKRENDTEYQAQGLAVYLQENGITCPHCKFSYALARGGCMHFICSQCRHQFCSGCYNTFHPKNKCIVRSCTVRTSLHAHHPRDCLFYLRDWDVIRLQRLLLASQAQFNTDPPAGTQAGPGGGCRVMEQKETLEGLTDEACGKMTAPGYAGLCESHYKEYLVSRINALALDPCLHYDVAEAMTVCHRYLATFPERECNEDEGNYRDRLVRVLMSDVPLNTSIQRNHCS
;
A
#
# COMPACT_ATOMS: atom_id res chain seq x y z
N MET A 1 -17.00 24.59 -31.45
CA MET A 1 -18.11 24.05 -30.63
C MET A 1 -18.46 25.07 -29.58
N THR A 2 -19.71 25.13 -29.14
CA THR A 2 -20.06 25.87 -27.91
C THR A 2 -19.59 25.11 -26.67
N GLU A 3 -19.44 25.80 -25.53
CA GLU A 3 -19.12 25.15 -24.24
C GLU A 3 -20.08 24.00 -23.92
N LYS A 4 -21.37 24.24 -24.19
CA LYS A 4 -22.43 23.25 -24.06
C LYS A 4 -22.22 22.03 -24.96
N GLU A 5 -21.90 22.21 -26.24
CA GLU A 5 -21.59 21.10 -27.14
C GLU A 5 -20.37 20.29 -26.66
N GLN A 6 -19.36 20.93 -26.08
CA GLN A 6 -18.19 20.24 -25.52
C GLN A 6 -18.61 19.38 -24.32
N ARG A 7 -19.36 19.95 -23.38
CA ARG A 7 -19.86 19.26 -22.17
C ARG A 7 -20.88 18.16 -22.49
N ASP A 8 -21.76 18.37 -23.47
CA ASP A 8 -22.72 17.38 -23.98
C ASP A 8 -22.02 16.25 -24.76
N THR A 9 -20.85 16.53 -25.35
CA THR A 9 -20.05 15.49 -26.01
C THR A 9 -19.31 14.64 -24.98
N LEU A 10 -18.78 15.21 -23.89
CA LEU A 10 -18.22 14.42 -22.79
C LEU A 10 -19.24 13.44 -22.17
N GLU A 11 -20.51 13.85 -21.99
CA GLU A 11 -21.57 12.94 -21.52
C GLU A 11 -21.82 11.81 -22.52
N ARG A 12 -21.81 12.12 -23.82
CA ARG A 12 -21.97 11.12 -24.89
C ARG A 12 -20.77 10.18 -24.98
N ASP A 13 -19.56 10.69 -24.80
CA ASP A 13 -18.31 9.93 -24.75
C ASP A 13 -18.35 8.96 -23.55
N LEU A 14 -18.73 9.41 -22.36
CA LEU A 14 -18.89 8.55 -21.16
C LEU A 14 -19.92 7.43 -21.33
N ILE A 15 -21.00 7.64 -22.09
CA ILE A 15 -22.04 6.64 -22.33
C ILE A 15 -21.61 5.61 -23.38
N ASN A 16 -21.03 6.06 -24.50
CA ASN A 16 -20.85 5.23 -25.69
C ASN A 16 -19.42 4.73 -25.87
N ARG A 17 -18.43 5.49 -25.40
CA ARG A 17 -16.99 5.33 -25.66
C ARG A 17 -16.13 5.81 -24.46
N PRO A 18 -16.32 5.26 -23.25
CA PRO A 18 -15.64 5.76 -22.05
C PRO A 18 -14.11 5.67 -22.13
N GLU A 19 -13.56 4.88 -23.05
CA GLU A 19 -12.12 4.81 -23.35
C GLU A 19 -11.53 6.10 -23.95
N ILE A 20 -12.38 7.00 -24.50
CA ILE A 20 -11.97 8.28 -25.10
C ILE A 20 -11.82 9.41 -24.06
N VAL A 21 -12.28 9.20 -22.82
CA VAL A 21 -12.21 10.22 -21.75
C VAL A 21 -10.81 10.24 -21.13
N THR A 22 -9.85 10.78 -21.89
CA THR A 22 -8.45 10.97 -21.49
C THR A 22 -8.23 12.25 -20.68
N SER A 23 -7.06 12.39 -20.05
CA SER A 23 -6.67 13.62 -19.37
C SER A 23 -6.67 14.85 -20.30
N ASP A 24 -6.35 14.69 -21.58
CA ASP A 24 -6.44 15.78 -22.57
C ASP A 24 -7.88 16.21 -22.83
N ARG A 25 -8.79 15.23 -22.92
CA ARG A 25 -10.24 15.46 -23.05
C ARG A 25 -10.82 16.18 -21.84
N LEU A 26 -10.26 15.93 -20.65
CA LEU A 26 -10.59 16.66 -19.42
C LEU A 26 -9.93 18.04 -19.35
N ASN A 27 -8.71 18.19 -19.88
CA ASN A 27 -8.04 19.50 -20.01
C ASN A 27 -8.85 20.47 -20.90
N GLU A 28 -9.51 19.99 -21.95
CA GLU A 28 -10.47 20.79 -22.73
C GLU A 28 -11.61 21.34 -21.85
N MET A 29 -12.11 20.58 -20.87
CA MET A 29 -13.19 21.02 -19.98
C MET A 29 -12.73 22.11 -19.00
N LEU A 30 -11.44 22.20 -18.70
CA LEU A 30 -10.88 23.26 -17.83
C LEU A 30 -10.93 24.64 -18.51
N ALA A 31 -11.26 24.71 -19.80
CA ALA A 31 -11.44 25.95 -20.55
C ALA A 31 -12.89 26.48 -20.57
N ILE A 32 -13.89 25.68 -20.18
CA ILE A 32 -15.30 26.11 -20.18
C ILE A 32 -15.71 26.75 -18.85
N SER A 33 -16.83 27.47 -18.83
CA SER A 33 -17.34 28.17 -17.65
C SER A 33 -17.65 27.22 -16.49
N PHE A 34 -17.56 27.73 -15.26
CA PHE A 34 -17.78 26.96 -14.04
C PHE A 34 -19.15 26.27 -13.99
N ILE A 35 -20.20 26.98 -14.41
CA ILE A 35 -21.59 26.49 -14.44
C ILE A 35 -21.74 25.31 -15.40
N GLU A 36 -21.02 25.34 -16.53
CA GLU A 36 -21.10 24.28 -17.54
C GLU A 36 -20.17 23.09 -17.21
N ARG A 37 -19.07 23.31 -16.47
CA ARG A 37 -18.30 22.21 -15.86
C ARG A 37 -19.13 21.41 -14.87
N TYR A 38 -19.82 22.10 -13.95
CA TYR A 38 -20.45 21.53 -12.77
C TYR A 38 -21.99 21.71 -12.78
N ARG A 39 -22.67 20.87 -13.57
CA ARG A 39 -24.12 20.97 -13.85
C ARG A 39 -25.01 20.36 -12.75
N ARG A 40 -24.46 19.51 -11.89
CA ARG A 40 -25.18 18.62 -10.97
C ARG A 40 -24.59 18.58 -9.56
N LEU A 41 -23.28 18.72 -9.40
CA LEU A 41 -22.60 18.70 -8.10
C LEU A 41 -22.65 20.07 -7.41
N GLU A 42 -23.10 20.09 -6.16
CA GLU A 42 -22.95 21.25 -5.28
C GLU A 42 -21.52 21.30 -4.72
N ILE A 43 -20.61 21.91 -5.50
CA ILE A 43 -19.17 21.88 -5.24
C ILE A 43 -18.80 22.45 -3.86
N GLN A 44 -19.48 23.52 -3.41
CA GLN A 44 -19.25 24.10 -2.08
C GLN A 44 -19.63 23.13 -0.95
N ALA A 45 -20.62 22.24 -1.13
CA ALA A 45 -20.97 21.23 -0.12
C ALA A 45 -19.90 20.12 0.01
N LEU A 46 -19.11 19.88 -1.05
CA LEU A 46 -17.99 18.93 -1.08
C LEU A 46 -16.66 19.54 -0.58
N LEU A 47 -16.50 20.87 -0.64
CA LEU A 47 -15.24 21.56 -0.36
C LEU A 47 -15.26 22.48 0.88
N HIS A 48 -16.43 22.97 1.30
CA HIS A 48 -16.59 23.96 2.39
C HIS A 48 -17.35 23.42 3.60
N SER A 49 -17.09 22.17 3.97
CA SER A 49 -17.57 21.59 5.23
C SER A 49 -17.29 22.53 6.41
N GLY A 50 -18.29 22.79 7.25
CA GLY A 50 -18.27 23.83 8.30
C GLY A 50 -17.30 23.61 9.47
N SER A 51 -16.34 22.70 9.32
CA SER A 51 -15.25 22.43 10.24
C SER A 51 -13.92 22.39 9.47
N GLN A 52 -12.93 23.15 9.92
CA GLN A 52 -11.83 23.65 9.10
C GLN A 52 -10.70 22.63 8.79
N THR A 53 -11.01 21.34 8.66
CA THR A 53 -10.01 20.26 8.52
C THR A 53 -10.46 19.09 7.61
N THR A 54 -11.06 19.38 6.44
CA THR A 54 -11.20 18.37 5.37
C THR A 54 -10.08 18.60 4.34
N ALA A 55 -9.06 17.73 4.32
CA ALA A 55 -7.95 17.88 3.39
C ALA A 55 -8.40 17.61 1.95
N LEU A 56 -7.99 18.43 0.98
CA LEU A 56 -8.37 18.26 -0.43
C LEU A 56 -7.96 16.89 -1.01
N ARG A 57 -6.89 16.27 -0.48
CA ARG A 57 -6.48 14.88 -0.80
C ARG A 57 -7.52 13.83 -0.36
N SER A 58 -8.24 14.05 0.74
CA SER A 58 -9.34 13.19 1.17
C SER A 58 -10.54 13.32 0.23
N VAL A 59 -10.86 14.54 -0.22
CA VAL A 59 -11.92 14.78 -1.22
C VAL A 59 -11.58 14.10 -2.55
N ILE A 60 -10.35 14.25 -3.04
CA ILE A 60 -9.84 13.51 -4.22
C ILE A 60 -9.99 12.00 -4.05
N THR A 61 -9.66 11.45 -2.88
CA THR A 61 -9.79 10.02 -2.60
C THR A 61 -11.25 9.55 -2.60
N ALA A 62 -12.17 10.37 -2.09
CA ALA A 62 -13.61 10.12 -2.17
C ALA A 62 -14.14 10.20 -3.61
N LEU A 63 -13.73 11.20 -4.39
CA LEU A 63 -14.13 11.38 -5.79
C LEU A 63 -13.66 10.22 -6.67
N ASN A 64 -12.44 9.71 -6.48
CA ASN A 64 -11.92 8.52 -7.16
C ASN A 64 -12.80 7.27 -6.91
N ILE A 65 -13.40 7.16 -5.72
CA ILE A 65 -14.35 6.08 -5.38
C ILE A 65 -15.73 6.35 -6.01
N LEU A 66 -16.22 7.59 -5.97
CA LEU A 66 -17.51 7.98 -6.57
C LEU A 66 -17.50 7.85 -8.10
N GLU A 67 -16.39 8.19 -8.75
CA GLU A 67 -16.12 7.98 -10.19
C GLU A 67 -16.32 6.51 -10.59
N LYS A 68 -15.85 5.58 -9.75
CA LYS A 68 -16.03 4.14 -9.95
C LYS A 68 -17.48 3.71 -9.80
N TYR A 69 -18.26 4.30 -8.90
CA TYR A 69 -19.70 4.07 -8.83
C TYR A 69 -20.42 4.57 -10.10
N GLY A 70 -20.11 5.77 -10.58
CA GLY A 70 -20.65 6.32 -11.82
C GLY A 70 -20.35 5.45 -13.04
N ARG A 71 -19.07 5.12 -13.26
CA ARG A 71 -18.64 4.24 -14.36
C ARG A 71 -19.25 2.83 -14.28
N ASN A 72 -19.41 2.26 -13.08
CA ASN A 72 -20.08 0.97 -12.91
C ASN A 72 -21.59 0.99 -13.24
N LEU A 73 -22.27 2.14 -13.11
CA LEU A 73 -23.67 2.32 -13.49
C LEU A 73 -23.85 2.55 -15.00
N LEU A 74 -22.87 3.19 -15.66
CA LEU A 74 -22.82 3.36 -17.11
C LEU A 74 -22.44 2.07 -17.86
N SER A 75 -21.64 1.19 -17.23
CA SER A 75 -21.24 -0.10 -17.81
C SER A 75 -22.47 -0.93 -18.26
N PRO A 76 -22.44 -1.56 -19.45
CA PRO A 76 -23.44 -2.57 -19.82
C PRO A 76 -23.32 -3.84 -18.96
N LEU A 77 -22.13 -4.12 -18.42
CA LEU A 77 -21.84 -5.25 -17.52
C LEU A 77 -21.82 -4.75 -16.07
N ARG A 78 -22.98 -4.38 -15.54
CA ARG A 78 -23.13 -3.85 -14.17
C ARG A 78 -22.85 -4.93 -13.11
N PRO A 79 -22.10 -4.64 -12.02
CA PRO A 79 -21.86 -5.61 -10.94
C PRO A 79 -23.17 -6.12 -10.31
N LYS A 80 -23.24 -7.41 -9.94
CA LYS A 80 -24.50 -8.06 -9.47
C LYS A 80 -25.25 -7.36 -8.34
N PHE A 81 -24.55 -6.56 -7.52
CA PHE A 81 -25.12 -5.82 -6.38
C PHE A 81 -25.19 -4.29 -6.60
N TRP A 82 -25.14 -3.82 -7.86
CA TRP A 82 -25.16 -2.39 -8.21
C TRP A 82 -26.33 -1.59 -7.61
N ARG A 83 -27.43 -2.25 -7.24
CA ARG A 83 -28.63 -1.61 -6.71
C ARG A 83 -28.48 -1.03 -5.30
N SER A 84 -27.44 -1.36 -4.54
CA SER A 84 -27.29 -0.96 -3.14
C SER A 84 -25.85 -0.69 -2.69
N VAL A 85 -25.63 0.41 -1.96
CA VAL A 85 -24.37 0.74 -1.28
C VAL A 85 -24.56 0.58 0.23
N LYS A 86 -23.68 -0.17 0.91
CA LYS A 86 -23.72 -0.37 2.37
C LYS A 86 -22.68 0.48 3.10
N PHE A 87 -23.07 1.10 4.21
CA PHE A 87 -22.22 2.02 4.97
C PHE A 87 -21.29 1.32 5.98
N ASN A 88 -21.55 0.06 6.32
CA ASN A 88 -20.62 -0.80 7.07
C ASN A 88 -19.31 -1.12 6.33
N ASN A 89 -19.20 -0.88 5.02
CA ASN A 89 -17.97 -1.11 4.27
C ASN A 89 -16.86 -0.16 4.80
N PRO A 90 -15.73 -0.68 5.35
CA PRO A 90 -14.72 0.16 5.98
C PRO A 90 -14.09 1.19 5.03
N VAL A 91 -13.92 0.85 3.74
CA VAL A 91 -13.36 1.76 2.74
C VAL A 91 -14.34 2.87 2.40
N PHE A 92 -15.64 2.55 2.27
CA PHE A 92 -16.68 3.56 2.08
C PHE A 92 -16.72 4.51 3.28
N LYS A 93 -16.74 3.96 4.49
CA LYS A 93 -16.85 4.70 5.75
C LYS A 93 -15.65 5.60 6.05
N ALA A 94 -14.44 5.16 5.69
CA ALA A 94 -13.22 5.92 5.92
C ALA A 94 -12.95 7.03 4.87
N GLN A 95 -13.53 6.92 3.67
CA GLN A 95 -13.20 7.80 2.54
C GLN A 95 -14.39 8.62 2.03
N VAL A 96 -15.49 7.97 1.65
CA VAL A 96 -16.66 8.66 1.06
C VAL A 96 -17.60 9.19 2.14
N ASP A 97 -17.80 8.44 3.23
CA ASP A 97 -18.63 8.86 4.37
C ASP A 97 -17.94 9.91 5.26
N ALA A 98 -16.62 10.04 5.13
CA ALA A 98 -15.81 11.04 5.83
C ALA A 98 -15.79 12.41 5.12
N VAL A 99 -16.38 12.53 3.92
CA VAL A 99 -16.47 13.76 3.14
C VAL A 99 -17.93 14.22 3.12
N GLU A 100 -18.18 15.43 3.63
CA GLU A 100 -19.50 16.06 3.59
C GLU A 100 -19.98 16.18 2.13
N GLY A 101 -21.27 15.96 1.87
CA GLY A 101 -21.79 15.81 0.51
C GLY A 101 -21.53 14.45 -0.17
N GLY A 102 -20.62 13.60 0.31
CA GLY A 102 -20.27 12.31 -0.33
C GLY A 102 -21.46 11.35 -0.51
N ARG A 103 -22.39 11.29 0.45
CA ARG A 103 -23.67 10.55 0.31
C ARG A 103 -24.64 11.19 -0.67
N VAL A 104 -24.58 12.51 -0.87
CA VAL A 104 -25.47 13.24 -1.78
C VAL A 104 -25.14 12.91 -3.23
N VAL A 105 -23.86 12.70 -3.56
CA VAL A 105 -23.45 12.23 -4.89
C VAL A 105 -24.06 10.85 -5.24
N LEU A 106 -24.22 9.95 -4.26
CA LEU A 106 -24.94 8.70 -4.46
C LEU A 106 -26.44 8.93 -4.71
N ALA A 107 -27.08 9.86 -3.98
CA ALA A 107 -28.47 10.20 -4.23
C ALA A 107 -28.66 10.80 -5.65
N LEU A 108 -27.72 11.62 -6.12
CA LEU A 108 -27.68 12.15 -7.50
C LEU A 108 -27.49 11.06 -8.56
N TYR A 109 -26.78 9.97 -8.24
CA TYR A 109 -26.70 8.77 -9.09
C TYR A 109 -27.99 7.91 -9.09
N GLY A 110 -28.97 8.20 -8.23
CA GLY A 110 -30.25 7.48 -8.15
C GLY A 110 -30.41 6.54 -6.94
N TYR A 111 -29.43 6.47 -6.04
CA TYR A 111 -29.54 5.72 -4.78
C TYR A 111 -30.39 6.51 -3.75
N SER A 112 -31.70 6.63 -4.00
CA SER A 112 -32.61 7.50 -3.25
C SER A 112 -33.41 6.82 -2.13
N CYS A 113 -33.42 5.48 -2.05
CA CYS A 113 -34.06 4.75 -0.95
C CYS A 113 -33.08 4.52 0.21
N ALA A 114 -33.47 4.91 1.42
CA ALA A 114 -32.68 4.67 2.62
C ALA A 114 -32.79 3.22 3.11
N LEU A 115 -31.65 2.57 3.35
CA LEU A 115 -31.55 1.31 4.06
C LEU A 115 -31.05 1.55 5.50
N PRO A 116 -31.28 0.62 6.46
CA PRO A 116 -30.80 0.77 7.84
C PRO A 116 -29.29 0.98 7.99
N ASP A 117 -28.52 0.62 6.95
CA ASP A 117 -27.06 0.68 6.89
C ASP A 117 -26.60 0.92 5.43
N GLY A 118 -27.25 1.85 4.72
CA GLY A 118 -26.93 2.11 3.32
C GLY A 118 -27.94 2.95 2.55
N LEU A 119 -27.77 2.97 1.22
CA LEU A 119 -28.73 3.49 0.24
C LEU A 119 -28.95 2.46 -0.87
N SER A 120 -30.13 2.48 -1.49
CA SER A 120 -30.45 1.68 -2.68
C SER A 120 -31.20 2.49 -3.74
N PHE A 121 -31.21 1.97 -4.96
CA PHE A 121 -32.22 2.37 -5.95
C PHE A 121 -33.62 1.97 -5.48
N PRO A 122 -34.68 2.70 -5.86
CA PRO A 122 -36.06 2.28 -5.64
C PRO A 122 -36.40 0.99 -6.39
N ASP A 123 -37.26 0.15 -5.80
CA ASP A 123 -37.68 -1.13 -6.40
C ASP A 123 -38.46 -0.95 -7.71
N SER A 124 -39.06 0.22 -7.93
CA SER A 124 -39.73 0.60 -9.18
C SER A 124 -38.76 0.96 -10.33
N VAL A 125 -37.48 1.18 -10.03
CA VAL A 125 -36.45 1.55 -11.01
C VAL A 125 -35.65 0.31 -11.37
N THR A 126 -35.90 -0.29 -12.54
CA THR A 126 -35.23 -1.52 -13.00
C THR A 126 -33.79 -1.27 -13.47
N GLU A 127 -33.57 -0.18 -14.20
CA GLU A 127 -32.26 0.26 -14.71
C GLU A 127 -31.96 1.71 -14.30
N PRO A 128 -30.69 2.12 -14.15
CA PRO A 128 -30.35 3.50 -13.82
C PRO A 128 -30.57 4.43 -15.02
N ASP A 129 -30.94 5.68 -14.77
CA ASP A 129 -30.96 6.71 -15.82
C ASP A 129 -29.54 7.03 -16.29
N VAL A 130 -29.17 6.43 -17.42
CA VAL A 130 -27.85 6.57 -18.06
C VAL A 130 -27.52 8.04 -18.37
N SER A 131 -28.51 8.88 -18.66
CA SER A 131 -28.31 10.31 -18.93
C SER A 131 -27.92 11.07 -17.65
N THR A 132 -28.70 10.92 -16.58
CA THR A 132 -28.40 11.53 -15.28
C THR A 132 -27.09 11.00 -14.70
N VAL A 133 -26.83 9.69 -14.78
CA VAL A 133 -25.56 9.10 -14.32
C VAL A 133 -24.37 9.63 -15.11
N ALA A 134 -24.48 9.82 -16.43
CA ALA A 134 -23.39 10.39 -17.24
C ALA A 134 -23.11 11.84 -16.87
N ALA A 135 -24.16 12.66 -16.72
CA ALA A 135 -24.02 14.06 -16.32
C ALA A 135 -23.32 14.22 -14.95
N VAL A 136 -23.71 13.42 -13.95
CA VAL A 136 -23.08 13.41 -12.61
C VAL A 136 -21.66 12.83 -12.67
N THR A 137 -21.41 11.79 -13.47
CA THR A 137 -20.07 11.20 -13.62
C THR A 137 -19.08 12.18 -14.27
N ALA A 138 -19.53 12.97 -15.26
CA ALA A 138 -18.71 14.02 -15.85
C ALA A 138 -18.32 15.09 -14.82
N ASP A 139 -19.26 15.61 -14.02
CA ASP A 139 -18.96 16.55 -12.94
C ASP A 139 -17.92 15.98 -11.95
N VAL A 140 -18.10 14.71 -11.51
CA VAL A 140 -17.18 14.03 -10.58
C VAL A 140 -15.77 13.90 -11.17
N ILE A 141 -15.65 13.50 -12.43
CA ILE A 141 -14.35 13.32 -13.10
C ILE A 141 -13.66 14.66 -13.36
N ILE A 142 -14.40 15.70 -13.78
CA ILE A 142 -13.84 17.05 -13.97
C ILE A 142 -13.32 17.57 -12.62
N LEU A 143 -14.10 17.45 -11.53
CA LEU A 143 -13.67 17.89 -10.20
C LEU A 143 -12.46 17.10 -9.69
N HIS A 144 -12.44 15.78 -9.91
CA HIS A 144 -11.32 14.92 -9.53
C HIS A 144 -10.03 15.34 -10.27
N HIS A 145 -10.10 15.62 -11.57
CA HIS A 145 -8.97 16.06 -12.40
C HIS A 145 -8.51 17.48 -12.01
N GLU A 146 -9.44 18.43 -11.87
CA GLU A 146 -9.15 19.83 -11.54
C GLU A 146 -8.53 19.98 -10.13
N LEU A 147 -9.03 19.26 -9.13
CA LEU A 147 -8.46 19.28 -7.77
C LEU A 147 -7.05 18.65 -7.72
N ASN A 148 -6.79 17.60 -8.49
CA ASN A 148 -5.42 17.05 -8.58
C ASN A 148 -4.46 18.09 -9.15
N LEU A 149 -4.82 18.72 -10.28
CA LEU A 149 -4.01 19.77 -10.92
C LEU A 149 -3.80 21.01 -10.01
N LEU A 150 -4.80 21.37 -9.21
CA LEU A 150 -4.68 22.45 -8.23
C LEU A 150 -3.69 22.10 -7.11
N ILE A 151 -3.68 20.86 -6.59
CA ILE A 151 -2.74 20.43 -5.54
C ILE A 151 -1.32 20.28 -6.07
N SER A 152 -1.13 19.81 -7.32
CA SER A 152 0.19 19.78 -7.97
C SER A 152 0.66 21.16 -8.46
N ASN A 153 -0.15 22.21 -8.25
CA ASN A 153 0.11 23.58 -8.71
C ASN A 153 0.40 23.68 -10.22
N SER A 154 -0.29 22.85 -11.00
CA SER A 154 -0.13 22.67 -12.45
C SER A 154 -1.44 22.89 -13.21
N HIS A 155 -2.45 23.52 -12.60
CA HIS A 155 -3.70 23.84 -13.29
C HIS A 155 -3.50 25.01 -14.27
N PRO A 156 -3.94 24.92 -15.54
CA PRO A 156 -3.74 25.98 -16.54
C PRO A 156 -4.26 27.36 -16.13
N ARG A 157 -5.27 27.39 -15.25
CA ARG A 157 -5.88 28.61 -14.69
C ARG A 157 -5.78 28.64 -13.16
N GLN A 158 -4.64 28.23 -12.59
CA GLN A 158 -4.41 27.99 -11.15
C GLN A 158 -5.07 29.02 -10.19
N ALA A 159 -4.86 30.32 -10.41
CA ALA A 159 -5.39 31.37 -9.53
C ALA A 159 -6.90 31.65 -9.73
N GLU A 160 -7.45 31.31 -10.89
CA GLU A 160 -8.88 31.46 -11.19
C GLU A 160 -9.65 30.27 -10.62
N ALA A 161 -9.24 29.04 -10.94
CA ALA A 161 -9.80 27.81 -10.40
C ALA A 161 -9.72 27.74 -8.86
N ALA A 162 -8.63 28.21 -8.25
CA ALA A 162 -8.57 28.33 -6.79
C ALA A 162 -9.62 29.31 -6.23
N ARG A 163 -9.94 30.41 -6.93
CA ARG A 163 -11.01 31.34 -6.52
C ARG A 163 -12.40 30.72 -6.75
N GLU A 164 -12.62 30.08 -7.90
CA GLU A 164 -13.88 29.42 -8.27
C GLU A 164 -14.22 28.25 -7.33
N LEU A 165 -13.25 27.37 -7.06
CA LEU A 165 -13.46 26.16 -6.27
C LEU A 165 -13.33 26.37 -4.75
N LEU A 166 -12.47 27.27 -4.26
CA LEU A 166 -12.17 27.40 -2.83
C LEU A 166 -12.66 28.71 -2.18
N SER A 167 -13.16 29.66 -2.97
CA SER A 167 -13.69 30.98 -2.57
C SER A 167 -12.76 31.88 -1.74
N GLU A 168 -13.03 33.19 -1.70
CA GLU A 168 -12.05 34.20 -1.23
C GLU A 168 -11.74 34.16 0.28
N GLY A 169 -12.46 33.33 1.06
CA GLY A 169 -12.17 33.08 2.48
C GLY A 169 -10.94 32.21 2.74
N LEU A 170 -10.56 31.32 1.81
CA LEU A 170 -9.43 30.41 1.96
C LEU A 170 -8.15 30.97 1.32
N ARG A 171 -7.56 31.98 1.97
CA ARG A 171 -6.18 32.39 1.65
C ARG A 171 -5.22 31.21 1.82
N GLN A 172 -4.21 31.13 0.95
CA GLN A 172 -3.40 29.94 0.64
C GLN A 172 -2.55 29.34 1.80
N GLN A 173 -2.64 29.89 3.01
CA GLN A 173 -1.85 29.51 4.19
C GLN A 173 -2.18 28.13 4.80
N SER A 174 -3.14 27.39 4.21
CA SER A 174 -3.50 26.03 4.61
C SER A 174 -2.97 24.93 3.65
N LEU A 175 -2.11 25.28 2.69
CA LEU A 175 -1.42 24.30 1.83
C LEU A 175 0.01 24.00 2.30
N VAL A 176 0.75 25.01 2.80
CA VAL A 176 2.01 24.84 3.57
C VAL A 176 2.17 26.03 4.56
N PRO A 177 2.59 25.81 5.83
CA PRO A 177 3.09 26.88 6.71
C PRO A 177 4.60 27.15 6.53
N ASP A 178 4.99 28.43 6.47
CA ASP A 178 6.31 28.89 6.01
C ASP A 178 7.49 28.82 6.99
N SER A 179 8.70 28.83 6.43
CA SER A 179 9.73 29.86 6.72
C SER A 179 10.89 29.81 5.71
N PRO A 180 11.54 30.95 5.37
CA PRO A 180 10.97 32.26 5.05
C PRO A 180 11.48 32.79 3.68
N ALA A 181 10.85 33.81 3.07
CA ALA A 181 11.23 34.25 1.72
C ALA A 181 11.25 35.78 1.49
N VAL A 182 12.44 36.32 1.18
CA VAL A 182 12.64 37.65 0.57
C VAL A 182 13.11 37.49 -0.88
N SER A 183 12.22 37.80 -1.83
CA SER A 183 12.52 38.31 -3.20
C SER A 183 13.69 37.63 -3.95
N GLN A 184 13.56 36.44 -4.56
CA GLN A 184 12.77 36.07 -5.78
C GLN A 184 13.07 36.93 -7.04
N ALA A 185 12.87 36.44 -8.28
CA ALA A 185 12.40 35.13 -8.77
C ALA A 185 13.56 34.15 -9.05
N PRO A 186 13.37 33.00 -9.77
CA PRO A 186 13.35 33.03 -11.26
C PRO A 186 12.07 32.74 -12.06
N SER A 187 12.16 32.89 -13.38
CA SER A 187 11.47 32.03 -14.35
C SER A 187 12.25 30.72 -14.62
N SER A 188 11.48 29.67 -14.93
CA SER A 188 11.89 28.35 -15.47
C SER A 188 12.43 27.24 -14.53
N VAL A 189 11.89 26.04 -14.79
CA VAL A 189 12.26 24.65 -14.41
C VAL A 189 12.45 24.25 -12.91
N PRO A 190 11.62 23.35 -12.35
CA PRO A 190 11.87 22.68 -11.07
C PRO A 190 12.76 21.44 -11.25
N ALA A 191 13.82 21.28 -10.45
CA ALA A 191 14.74 20.14 -10.56
C ALA A 191 14.55 19.13 -9.40
N SER A 192 14.26 17.87 -9.70
CA SER A 192 14.36 16.75 -8.75
C SER A 192 15.83 16.31 -8.66
N ASN A 193 16.58 16.92 -7.75
CA ASN A 193 17.99 16.61 -7.50
C ASN A 193 18.15 15.29 -6.69
N GLY A 194 17.55 14.19 -7.16
CA GLY A 194 17.58 12.88 -6.52
C GLY A 194 16.92 11.81 -7.37
N CYS A 195 17.49 10.60 -7.33
CA CYS A 195 16.95 9.43 -8.00
C CYS A 195 15.64 9.00 -7.34
N SER A 196 14.51 9.05 -8.05
CA SER A 196 13.16 8.80 -7.52
C SER A 196 12.99 7.45 -6.82
N LEU A 197 13.79 6.44 -7.17
CA LEU A 197 13.75 5.12 -6.52
C LEU A 197 14.61 5.00 -5.24
N CYS A 198 15.73 5.73 -5.13
CA CYS A 198 16.72 5.48 -4.06
C CYS A 198 17.24 6.75 -3.36
N GLY A 199 16.68 7.92 -3.68
CA GLY A 199 17.05 9.21 -3.09
C GLY A 199 18.42 9.77 -3.50
N VAL A 200 19.32 8.97 -4.07
CA VAL A 200 20.69 9.36 -4.41
C VAL A 200 20.72 10.61 -5.31
N LEU A 201 21.40 11.66 -4.83
CA LEU A 201 21.39 13.00 -5.42
C LEU A 201 21.98 13.09 -6.85
N THR A 202 22.80 12.11 -7.26
CA THR A 202 23.38 12.04 -8.61
C THR A 202 22.38 11.41 -9.60
N THR A 203 21.48 12.23 -10.13
CA THR A 203 20.63 11.85 -11.27
C THR A 203 21.41 11.98 -12.58
N SER A 204 21.22 11.02 -13.48
CA SER A 204 21.92 10.96 -14.78
C SER A 204 20.96 10.81 -15.96
N VAL A 205 19.74 10.33 -15.71
CA VAL A 205 18.73 10.02 -16.73
C VAL A 205 17.33 10.33 -16.19
N TRP A 206 16.54 11.14 -16.90
CA TRP A 206 15.08 11.17 -16.75
C TRP A 206 14.44 10.22 -17.75
N CYS A 207 13.57 9.32 -17.31
CA CYS A 207 12.78 8.44 -18.16
C CYS A 207 11.39 9.02 -18.37
N SER A 208 11.02 9.36 -19.62
CA SER A 208 9.70 9.96 -19.92
C SER A 208 8.55 8.98 -19.73
N SER A 209 8.76 7.70 -20.06
CA SER A 209 7.74 6.65 -19.99
C SER A 209 7.39 6.22 -18.55
N CYS A 210 8.29 6.48 -17.59
CA CYS A 210 8.00 6.37 -16.16
C CYS A 210 7.78 7.74 -15.50
N ASN A 211 8.15 8.83 -16.17
CA ASN A 211 8.22 10.21 -15.66
C ASN A 211 9.14 10.40 -14.44
N GLU A 212 10.25 9.66 -14.35
CA GLU A 212 11.14 9.65 -13.18
C GLU A 212 12.59 10.04 -13.51
N THR A 213 13.22 10.84 -12.63
CA THR A 213 14.67 11.08 -12.63
C THR A 213 15.39 9.97 -11.88
N LEU A 214 16.36 9.32 -12.53
CA LEU A 214 17.07 8.15 -12.04
C LEU A 214 18.59 8.34 -12.05
N CYS A 215 19.28 7.68 -11.12
CA CYS A 215 20.70 7.40 -11.23
C CYS A 215 20.93 6.18 -12.13
N ALA A 216 22.10 6.06 -12.75
CA ALA A 216 22.39 5.01 -13.73
C ALA A 216 22.11 3.57 -13.23
N ALA A 217 22.36 3.28 -11.95
CA ALA A 217 22.09 1.97 -11.37
C ALA A 217 20.58 1.64 -11.26
N CYS A 218 19.75 2.62 -10.91
CA CYS A 218 18.30 2.45 -10.85
C CYS A 218 17.67 2.44 -12.25
N ASP A 219 18.20 3.25 -13.17
CA ASP A 219 17.80 3.21 -14.59
C ASP A 219 18.05 1.84 -15.22
N HIS A 220 19.25 1.29 -15.01
CA HIS A 220 19.60 -0.05 -15.48
C HIS A 220 18.69 -1.13 -14.89
N ARG A 221 18.44 -1.11 -13.57
CA ARG A 221 17.57 -2.10 -12.91
C ARG A 221 16.10 -2.01 -13.34
N LEU A 222 15.55 -0.82 -13.61
CA LEU A 222 14.18 -0.68 -14.13
C LEU A 222 14.05 -1.08 -15.60
N HIS A 223 15.02 -0.70 -16.43
CA HIS A 223 14.91 -0.78 -17.89
C HIS A 223 15.66 -1.97 -18.52
N ILE A 224 16.19 -2.91 -17.72
CA ILE A 224 16.62 -4.24 -18.20
C ILE A 224 15.42 -5.19 -18.42
N HIS A 225 14.26 -4.91 -17.82
CA HIS A 225 13.06 -5.74 -17.95
C HIS A 225 12.47 -5.67 -19.37
N PRO A 226 12.06 -6.80 -20.01
CA PRO A 226 11.60 -6.83 -21.41
C PRO A 226 10.44 -5.87 -21.74
N ASN A 227 9.52 -5.65 -20.80
CA ASN A 227 8.40 -4.69 -20.99
C ASN A 227 8.78 -3.21 -20.77
N ARG A 228 10.05 -2.90 -20.44
CA ARG A 228 10.52 -1.55 -20.06
C ARG A 228 11.79 -1.10 -20.78
N ILE A 229 12.55 -2.01 -21.40
CA ILE A 229 13.72 -1.69 -22.25
C ILE A 229 13.43 -0.64 -23.34
N HIS A 230 12.20 -0.57 -23.83
CA HIS A 230 11.75 0.37 -24.87
C HIS A 230 11.43 1.79 -24.35
N HIS A 231 11.63 2.10 -23.06
CA HIS A 231 11.39 3.42 -22.49
C HIS A 231 12.45 4.49 -22.87
N GLN A 232 12.01 5.74 -23.05
CA GLN A 232 12.79 6.87 -23.60
C GLN A 232 13.39 7.78 -22.50
N ARG A 233 14.64 8.30 -22.69
CA ARG A 233 15.55 8.71 -21.59
C ARG A 233 16.50 9.93 -21.88
N THR A 234 16.65 10.96 -21.02
CA THR A 234 17.43 12.26 -21.26
C THR A 234 17.99 13.07 -20.01
N PRO A 235 18.83 14.16 -20.15
CA PRO A 235 19.46 15.02 -19.05
C PRO A 235 18.98 16.53 -18.90
N TYR A 236 19.58 17.45 -18.05
CA TYR A 236 18.85 18.61 -17.38
C TYR A 236 19.52 20.01 -16.95
N GLY A 237 18.82 21.22 -16.98
CA GLY A 237 19.04 22.46 -16.09
C GLY A 237 18.87 24.01 -16.54
N ALA A 238 18.62 24.98 -15.57
CA ALA A 238 19.08 26.44 -15.39
C ALA A 238 18.30 27.86 -15.64
N SER A 239 17.81 28.60 -14.58
CA SER A 239 17.93 30.10 -14.20
C SER A 239 17.03 31.36 -14.65
N GLY A 240 16.95 32.49 -13.82
CA GLY A 240 16.51 33.94 -14.14
C GLY A 240 15.46 34.85 -13.32
N PRO A 241 15.77 35.84 -12.39
CA PRO A 241 14.88 36.53 -11.31
C PRO A 241 14.06 37.91 -11.40
N GLN A 242 12.89 38.11 -10.68
CA GLN A 242 12.44 39.30 -9.78
C GLN A 242 11.05 39.19 -8.94
N ARG A 243 10.60 40.14 -8.06
CA ARG A 243 9.37 40.14 -7.13
C ARG A 243 8.57 41.51 -7.01
N PRO A 244 7.62 41.91 -6.06
CA PRO A 244 6.83 41.37 -4.87
C PRO A 244 5.24 41.53 -4.99
N THR A 245 4.24 41.49 -4.04
CA THR A 245 3.94 41.42 -2.54
C THR A 245 2.53 40.71 -2.33
N GLY A 246 1.61 40.69 -1.29
CA GLY A 246 1.24 41.22 0.09
C GLY A 246 -0.29 40.86 0.38
N HIS A 247 -1.08 41.05 1.48
CA HIS A 247 -1.01 41.41 2.94
C HIS A 247 -2.41 41.18 3.70
N SER A 248 -2.51 41.09 5.06
CA SER A 248 -3.68 41.29 6.04
C SER A 248 -5.11 40.62 5.90
N THR A 249 -5.97 40.21 6.90
CA THR A 249 -5.98 39.86 8.38
C THR A 249 -7.42 39.54 8.97
N VAL A 250 -7.61 38.53 9.88
CA VAL A 250 -8.63 38.43 11.03
C VAL A 250 -10.18 38.29 10.69
N PRO A 251 -11.21 37.87 11.56
CA PRO A 251 -11.38 37.07 12.82
C PRO A 251 -12.42 35.84 12.79
N VAL A 252 -12.59 35.02 13.87
CA VAL A 252 -13.67 33.95 14.03
C VAL A 252 -14.06 33.54 15.50
N PRO A 253 -15.36 33.38 15.92
CA PRO A 253 -15.74 32.69 17.21
C PRO A 253 -17.17 32.00 17.40
N SER A 254 -17.28 30.70 17.80
CA SER A 254 -18.38 30.04 18.61
C SER A 254 -18.03 28.54 18.94
N SER A 255 -18.61 27.83 19.95
CA SER A 255 -17.94 26.61 20.53
C SER A 255 -18.75 25.50 21.28
N ARG A 256 -18.06 24.39 21.66
CA ARG A 256 -18.54 23.16 22.36
C ARG A 256 -18.16 23.08 23.88
N PRO A 257 -18.88 22.29 24.74
CA PRO A 257 -18.78 22.33 26.22
C PRO A 257 -17.55 21.66 26.87
N LEU A 258 -17.25 22.03 28.12
CA LEU A 258 -15.99 21.78 28.87
C LEU A 258 -15.88 20.40 29.56
N TRP A 259 -14.68 20.04 30.08
CA TRP A 259 -14.45 18.83 30.89
C TRP A 259 -13.33 18.97 31.94
N GLN A 260 -13.38 18.22 33.05
CA GLN A 260 -12.45 18.33 34.18
C GLN A 260 -11.37 17.23 34.20
N CYS A 261 -10.11 17.57 34.50
CA CYS A 261 -9.03 16.59 34.63
C CYS A 261 -9.13 15.79 35.94
N ALA A 262 -8.97 14.46 35.87
CA ALA A 262 -9.01 13.57 37.03
C ALA A 262 -7.78 13.67 37.94
N THR A 263 -6.63 14.18 37.46
CA THR A 263 -5.40 14.31 38.27
C THR A 263 -5.29 15.66 38.99
N CYS A 264 -5.54 16.77 38.29
CA CYS A 264 -5.30 18.14 38.81
C CYS A 264 -6.56 19.01 38.87
N HIS A 265 -7.74 18.44 38.59
CA HIS A 265 -9.05 19.07 38.67
C HIS A 265 -9.25 20.36 37.84
N THR A 266 -8.33 20.71 36.96
CA THR A 266 -8.46 21.83 36.02
C THR A 266 -9.58 21.57 35.00
N LEU A 267 -10.40 22.58 34.73
CA LEU A 267 -11.42 22.57 33.68
C LEU A 267 -10.81 22.94 32.31
N ASN A 268 -11.07 22.12 31.30
CA ASN A 268 -10.47 22.19 29.96
C ASN A 268 -11.58 22.38 28.91
N ARG A 269 -11.24 22.96 27.74
CA ARG A 269 -12.20 23.13 26.64
C ARG A 269 -12.61 21.80 26.01
N GLY A 270 -13.80 21.74 25.42
CA GLY A 270 -14.40 20.49 24.93
C GLY A 270 -13.57 19.68 23.93
N GLY A 271 -12.84 20.37 23.05
CA GLY A 271 -11.91 19.76 22.09
C GLY A 271 -10.48 19.54 22.61
N ALA A 272 -10.17 19.94 23.85
CA ALA A 272 -8.84 19.69 24.42
C ALA A 272 -8.73 18.20 24.79
N VAL A 273 -7.74 17.50 24.24
CA VAL A 273 -7.44 16.09 24.57
C VAL A 273 -6.42 15.95 25.70
N LEU A 274 -5.61 16.99 25.93
CA LEU A 274 -4.69 17.11 27.06
C LEU A 274 -5.23 18.14 28.06
N CYS A 275 -4.86 18.01 29.34
CA CYS A 275 -5.22 18.99 30.37
C CYS A 275 -4.32 20.24 30.33
N VAL A 276 -4.90 21.44 30.32
CA VAL A 276 -4.13 22.70 30.30
C VAL A 276 -3.30 22.96 31.57
N GLY A 277 -3.59 22.26 32.67
CA GLY A 277 -2.88 22.41 33.96
C GLY A 277 -1.78 21.39 34.23
N CYS A 278 -1.71 20.27 33.49
CA CYS A 278 -0.70 19.22 33.72
C CYS A 278 -0.34 18.38 32.48
N GLU A 279 -0.84 18.76 31.30
CA GLU A 279 -0.66 18.12 29.99
C GLU A 279 -1.07 16.62 29.90
N ARG A 280 -1.59 16.03 30.97
CA ARG A 280 -2.08 14.64 30.98
C ARG A 280 -3.29 14.44 30.06
N PRO A 281 -3.36 13.30 29.32
CA PRO A 281 -4.51 12.95 28.51
C PRO A 281 -5.83 12.82 29.30
N ARG A 282 -6.92 13.15 28.62
CA ARG A 282 -8.32 13.04 29.06
C ARG A 282 -8.67 11.58 29.44
N GLY A 283 -8.63 11.28 30.73
CA GLY A 283 -8.96 9.96 31.30
C GLY A 283 -7.86 9.29 32.13
N CYS A 284 -6.65 9.86 32.20
CA CYS A 284 -5.55 9.29 32.99
C CYS A 284 -5.79 9.43 34.51
N ALA A 285 -5.57 8.35 35.27
CA ALA A 285 -6.07 8.19 36.65
C ALA A 285 -5.02 7.70 37.69
N SER A 286 -3.72 7.88 37.44
CA SER A 286 -2.65 7.43 38.34
C SER A 286 -2.03 8.54 39.22
N SER A 287 -1.94 8.29 40.52
CA SER A 287 -1.36 9.17 41.55
C SER A 287 0.19 9.13 41.58
N PRO A 288 0.87 10.12 42.19
CA PRO A 288 2.28 10.40 41.90
C PRO A 288 3.29 9.73 42.85
N SER A 289 4.50 9.53 42.34
CA SER A 289 5.73 9.45 43.13
C SER A 289 6.69 10.56 42.68
N SER A 290 7.08 11.43 43.62
CA SER A 290 8.00 12.55 43.38
C SER A 290 9.46 12.04 43.31
N PRO A 291 10.39 12.80 42.71
CA PRO A 291 10.98 13.91 43.47
C PRO A 291 10.89 15.28 42.77
N SER A 292 11.20 16.33 43.52
CA SER A 292 11.11 17.74 43.10
C SER A 292 12.48 18.38 42.94
N LEU A 293 12.63 19.34 42.01
CA LEU A 293 12.95 20.74 42.36
C LEU A 293 12.92 21.71 41.14
N SER A 294 12.45 22.93 41.42
CA SER A 294 12.68 24.21 40.70
C SER A 294 12.82 24.25 39.17
N SER A 295 11.78 24.73 38.48
CA SER A 295 11.95 25.71 37.38
C SER A 295 10.70 26.57 37.18
N THR A 296 10.60 27.69 37.91
CA THR A 296 9.66 28.76 37.58
C THR A 296 10.13 29.49 36.32
N LEU A 297 9.23 29.68 35.35
CA LEU A 297 9.31 30.65 34.24
C LEU A 297 10.64 30.73 33.45
N ARG A 298 10.75 29.96 32.37
CA ARG A 298 11.27 30.49 31.08
C ARG A 298 10.35 30.03 29.96
N ARG A 299 9.77 30.97 29.19
CA ARG A 299 8.88 30.65 28.06
C ARG A 299 9.64 30.62 26.73
N ASP A 300 10.96 30.71 26.83
CA ASP A 300 11.86 31.25 25.81
C ASP A 300 12.98 30.25 25.45
N SER A 301 12.64 28.96 25.38
CA SER A 301 13.59 27.88 25.05
C SER A 301 12.90 26.68 24.39
N TRP A 302 13.69 25.80 23.76
CA TRP A 302 13.22 24.52 23.19
C TRP A 302 14.20 23.38 23.45
N VAL A 303 13.68 22.22 23.82
CA VAL A 303 14.44 20.99 24.01
C VAL A 303 14.65 20.31 22.64
N CYS A 304 15.88 19.95 22.32
CA CYS A 304 16.20 19.27 21.07
C CYS A 304 15.70 17.83 21.08
N MET A 305 14.83 17.47 20.12
CA MET A 305 14.29 16.11 19.97
C MET A 305 15.34 15.06 19.57
N ALA A 306 16.57 15.49 19.26
CA ALA A 306 17.73 14.64 19.11
C ALA A 306 18.52 14.51 20.42
N CYS A 307 19.33 15.52 20.77
CA CYS A 307 20.29 15.42 21.87
C CYS A 307 19.78 15.89 23.24
N THR A 308 18.50 16.24 23.37
CA THR A 308 17.84 16.76 24.59
C THR A 308 18.38 18.10 25.15
N LEU A 309 19.33 18.75 24.48
CA LEU A 309 19.81 20.09 24.88
C LEU A 309 18.67 21.12 24.85
N GLN A 310 18.60 21.98 25.86
CA GLN A 310 17.70 23.13 25.92
C GLN A 310 18.34 24.35 25.25
N ASN A 311 17.82 24.75 24.10
CA ASN A 311 18.30 25.86 23.27
C ASN A 311 17.39 27.11 23.47
N ASP A 312 17.86 28.30 23.10
CA ASP A 312 17.03 29.53 23.12
C ASP A 312 15.86 29.50 22.14
N SER A 313 14.77 30.21 22.46
CA SER A 313 13.60 30.35 21.58
C SER A 313 13.90 30.96 20.22
N SER A 314 14.99 31.72 20.09
CA SER A 314 15.49 32.31 18.84
C SER A 314 16.44 31.39 18.05
N ALA A 315 16.98 30.34 18.67
CA ALA A 315 17.90 29.43 17.99
C ALA A 315 17.13 28.53 17.00
N VAL A 316 17.51 28.55 15.72
CA VAL A 316 16.89 27.75 14.66
C VAL A 316 17.48 26.33 14.60
N LEU A 317 18.77 26.23 14.87
CA LEU A 317 19.55 24.98 14.98
C LEU A 317 19.91 24.70 16.43
N CYS A 318 20.14 23.43 16.79
CA CYS A 318 20.63 23.08 18.11
C CYS A 318 22.11 23.45 18.28
N ALA A 319 22.46 24.11 19.39
CA ALA A 319 23.82 24.62 19.62
C ALA A 319 24.89 23.53 19.84
N VAL A 320 24.50 22.26 19.99
CA VAL A 320 25.40 21.10 20.10
C VAL A 320 25.41 20.24 18.83
N CYS A 321 24.24 19.80 18.34
CA CYS A 321 24.15 18.82 17.25
C CYS A 321 23.70 19.43 15.90
N GLU A 322 23.60 20.76 15.81
CA GLU A 322 23.23 21.56 14.63
C GLU A 322 21.91 21.20 13.93
N ARG A 323 21.15 20.24 14.45
CA ARG A 323 19.84 19.86 13.91
C ARG A 323 18.81 20.98 14.07
N PRO A 324 17.99 21.28 13.04
CA PRO A 324 16.90 22.22 13.13
C PRO A 324 15.90 21.89 14.24
N ARG A 325 15.27 22.92 14.82
CA ARG A 325 14.28 22.83 15.91
C ARG A 325 13.12 21.86 15.69
N LEU A 326 12.77 21.59 14.42
CA LEU A 326 11.66 20.72 14.03
C LEU A 326 12.11 19.36 13.46
N ALA A 327 13.42 19.05 13.47
CA ALA A 327 13.94 17.81 12.90
C ALA A 327 13.62 16.60 13.79
N SER A 328 12.84 15.65 13.27
CA SER A 328 12.54 14.37 13.89
C SER A 328 13.74 13.40 13.86
N ARG A 329 13.63 12.30 14.61
CA ARG A 329 14.53 11.15 14.47
C ARG A 329 14.23 10.44 13.13
N PRO A 330 15.25 10.08 12.32
CA PRO A 330 15.01 9.38 11.06
C PRO A 330 14.41 7.97 11.28
N PRO A 331 13.67 7.42 10.30
CA PRO A 331 13.27 6.01 10.28
C PRO A 331 14.47 5.05 10.25
N ARG A 332 14.20 3.76 10.48
CA ARG A 332 15.18 2.66 10.35
C ARG A 332 14.85 1.86 9.09
N ASP A 333 15.82 1.73 8.19
CA ASP A 333 15.78 0.77 7.09
C ASP A 333 16.91 -0.27 7.30
N ASN A 334 16.55 -1.55 7.28
CA ASN A 334 17.50 -2.65 7.48
C ASN A 334 18.14 -3.07 6.14
N HIS A 335 19.46 -2.97 6.03
CA HIS A 335 20.22 -3.71 5.01
C HIS A 335 21.57 -4.20 5.56
N GLU A 336 21.79 -5.51 5.50
CA GLU A 336 23.11 -6.10 5.70
C GLU A 336 23.88 -6.21 4.37
N SER A 337 25.09 -5.64 4.37
CA SER A 337 26.30 -6.16 3.72
C SER A 337 26.17 -6.87 2.36
N ALA A 338 26.36 -6.10 1.28
CA ALA A 338 26.97 -6.65 0.07
C ALA A 338 28.49 -6.88 0.29
N LYS A 339 29.08 -7.80 -0.48
CA LYS A 339 30.53 -7.94 -0.70
C LYS A 339 30.80 -8.33 -2.16
N ASP A 340 32.01 -8.05 -2.62
CA ASP A 340 32.27 -7.73 -4.03
C ASP A 340 32.69 -8.89 -4.94
N ASP A 341 32.34 -8.73 -6.22
CA ASP A 341 33.05 -9.11 -7.45
C ASP A 341 33.99 -10.32 -7.50
N HIS A 342 33.62 -11.30 -8.33
CA HIS A 342 34.32 -11.45 -9.63
C HIS A 342 33.49 -12.12 -10.72
N CYS A 343 33.89 -11.89 -11.98
CA CYS A 343 33.24 -12.39 -13.20
C CYS A 343 34.12 -13.40 -13.94
N SER A 344 33.52 -14.47 -14.49
CA SER A 344 34.10 -15.33 -15.55
C SER A 344 33.00 -16.15 -16.25
N LEU A 345 33.34 -16.71 -17.41
CA LEU A 345 32.41 -17.28 -18.41
C LEU A 345 32.33 -18.83 -18.39
N VAL A 346 31.46 -19.37 -19.25
CA VAL A 346 31.43 -20.71 -19.88
C VAL A 346 30.40 -21.73 -19.34
N GLU A 347 29.41 -21.98 -20.20
CA GLU A 347 28.70 -23.21 -20.63
C GLU A 347 28.60 -24.51 -19.79
N THR A 348 27.57 -25.30 -20.18
CA THR A 348 27.38 -26.76 -20.04
C THR A 348 27.03 -27.40 -18.67
N HIS A 349 25.76 -27.80 -18.59
CA HIS A 349 25.27 -29.19 -18.42
C HIS A 349 25.50 -30.04 -17.15
N ASP A 350 24.50 -30.92 -16.96
CA ASP A 350 24.44 -32.20 -16.24
C ASP A 350 24.35 -32.25 -14.69
N THR A 351 23.27 -32.92 -14.26
CA THR A 351 23.04 -33.50 -12.93
C THR A 351 23.57 -34.95 -12.91
N PRO A 352 23.74 -35.67 -11.76
CA PRO A 352 22.55 -36.28 -11.12
C PRO A 352 22.65 -36.67 -9.62
N SER A 353 21.49 -36.96 -9.01
CA SER A 353 21.27 -38.02 -7.98
C SER A 353 21.93 -37.89 -6.57
N LEU A 354 21.46 -38.54 -5.48
CA LEU A 354 20.19 -39.23 -5.16
C LEU A 354 20.03 -39.42 -3.63
N SER A 355 18.79 -39.72 -3.20
CA SER A 355 18.39 -40.40 -1.94
C SER A 355 18.57 -39.68 -0.58
N GLY A 356 17.71 -39.90 0.42
CA GLY A 356 16.37 -40.52 0.36
C GLY A 356 15.85 -41.18 1.65
N GLY A 357 14.58 -40.91 1.99
CA GLY A 357 13.75 -41.71 2.92
C GLY A 357 13.81 -41.34 4.42
N HIS A 358 12.89 -41.83 5.26
CA HIS A 358 11.63 -42.54 4.96
C HIS A 358 10.74 -42.71 6.22
N SER A 359 9.42 -42.51 6.11
CA SER A 359 8.35 -43.31 6.78
C SER A 359 8.18 -43.27 8.32
N THR A 360 7.02 -43.59 8.96
CA THR A 360 5.63 -43.93 8.53
C THR A 360 4.62 -43.99 9.71
N LYS A 361 3.35 -43.60 9.46
CA LYS A 361 2.06 -44.20 9.94
C LYS A 361 1.81 -44.33 11.47
N ALA A 362 0.60 -44.59 12.01
CA ALA A 362 -0.77 -44.75 11.49
C ALA A 362 -1.77 -44.18 12.54
N SER A 363 -2.87 -43.50 12.20
CA SER A 363 -4.19 -44.07 11.83
C SER A 363 -4.88 -44.91 12.93
N LEU A 364 -6.01 -44.42 13.48
CA LEU A 364 -7.31 -45.14 13.61
C LEU A 364 -8.40 -44.30 14.33
N PHE A 365 -9.62 -44.29 13.77
CA PHE A 365 -10.91 -43.84 14.34
C PHE A 365 -11.65 -45.07 14.99
N PRO A 366 -12.86 -45.01 15.62
CA PRO A 366 -13.94 -44.00 15.49
C PRO A 366 -14.81 -43.68 16.76
N ASP A 367 -15.96 -43.03 16.49
CA ASP A 367 -17.27 -43.09 17.18
C ASP A 367 -17.65 -42.23 18.42
N CYS A 368 -18.42 -41.18 18.12
CA CYS A 368 -19.86 -40.99 18.47
C CYS A 368 -20.33 -40.89 19.94
N GLY A 369 -21.10 -39.82 20.26
CA GLY A 369 -22.07 -39.85 21.38
C GLY A 369 -22.37 -38.50 22.09
N SER A 370 -23.44 -37.81 21.71
CA SER A 370 -23.97 -36.63 22.44
C SER A 370 -24.78 -37.02 23.69
N ILE A 371 -24.85 -36.16 24.74
CA ILE A 371 -26.09 -35.87 25.53
C ILE A 371 -25.97 -34.77 26.63
N LYS A 372 -26.87 -33.77 26.55
CA LYS A 372 -27.58 -32.96 27.59
C LYS A 372 -26.90 -32.40 28.87
N SER A 373 -26.70 -31.07 28.87
CA SER A 373 -27.24 -30.06 29.83
C SER A 373 -27.67 -30.37 31.30
N LEU A 374 -27.07 -29.62 32.26
CA LEU A 374 -27.68 -28.84 33.39
C LEU A 374 -28.58 -29.52 34.48
N PRO A 375 -28.87 -28.91 35.68
CA PRO A 375 -28.24 -27.80 36.44
C PRO A 375 -28.17 -27.97 38.02
N VAL A 376 -27.71 -26.92 38.74
CA VAL A 376 -28.28 -26.35 40.01
C VAL A 376 -27.91 -26.85 41.46
N GLN A 377 -27.71 -25.86 42.37
CA GLN A 377 -27.73 -25.85 43.88
C GLN A 377 -26.68 -26.64 44.72
N ARG A 378 -26.46 -26.39 46.05
CA ARG A 378 -26.31 -25.17 46.93
C ARG A 378 -26.20 -25.60 48.42
N MET A 379 -25.23 -25.05 49.19
CA MET A 379 -25.10 -25.13 50.69
C MET A 379 -24.79 -26.55 51.26
N GLU A 380 -24.31 -26.81 52.50
CA GLU A 380 -24.15 -26.06 53.79
C GLU A 380 -22.92 -26.69 54.57
N SER A 381 -21.96 -25.96 55.18
CA SER A 381 -21.85 -25.42 56.57
C SER A 381 -21.01 -26.26 57.60
N HIS A 382 -20.78 -25.71 58.82
CA HIS A 382 -20.04 -26.25 60.01
C HIS A 382 -18.47 -26.28 59.95
N GLU A 383 -17.66 -26.00 61.01
CA GLU A 383 -17.92 -25.49 62.38
C GLU A 383 -16.66 -24.98 63.18
N ILE A 384 -16.92 -24.28 64.32
CA ILE A 384 -16.15 -24.16 65.60
C ILE A 384 -14.70 -23.60 65.64
N SER A 385 -14.48 -22.45 66.32
CA SER A 385 -13.90 -22.37 67.69
C SER A 385 -13.75 -20.93 68.24
N ASP A 386 -13.51 -20.79 69.55
CA ASP A 386 -13.93 -19.66 70.41
C ASP A 386 -12.84 -18.68 70.95
N ASN A 387 -13.36 -17.59 71.55
CA ASN A 387 -12.77 -16.72 72.61
C ASN A 387 -11.62 -15.74 72.27
N GLN A 388 -11.36 -14.67 73.04
CA GLN A 388 -12.15 -13.61 73.73
C GLN A 388 -11.24 -12.93 74.79
N LYS A 389 -11.28 -11.58 74.84
CA LYS A 389 -11.17 -10.71 76.05
C LYS A 389 -9.83 -10.50 76.81
N SER A 390 -9.38 -9.24 76.76
CA SER A 390 -9.26 -8.29 77.91
C SER A 390 -7.89 -7.85 78.48
N THR A 391 -7.66 -6.54 78.32
CA THR A 391 -7.20 -5.52 79.30
C THR A 391 -5.76 -5.41 79.85
N ALA A 392 -5.19 -4.20 79.60
CA ALA A 392 -4.46 -3.31 80.53
C ALA A 392 -2.93 -3.46 80.81
N MET A 393 -2.15 -2.47 80.31
CA MET A 393 -1.34 -1.43 81.04
C MET A 393 -0.35 -1.84 82.17
N PRO A 394 0.70 -1.04 82.56
CA PRO A 394 0.73 0.44 82.60
C PRO A 394 2.11 1.16 82.39
N LEU A 395 2.14 2.47 82.72
CA LEU A 395 3.30 3.38 82.97
C LEU A 395 4.09 3.87 81.72
N GLN A 396 4.06 5.16 81.34
CA GLN A 396 4.60 6.40 81.98
C GLN A 396 6.08 6.66 81.65
N SER A 397 6.54 7.89 81.36
CA SER A 397 5.89 9.21 81.16
C SER A 397 6.88 10.12 80.37
N GLN A 398 6.87 11.46 80.21
CA GLN A 398 6.09 12.68 80.55
C GLN A 398 6.71 13.79 79.64
N THR A 399 6.20 14.97 79.26
CA THR A 399 4.92 15.72 79.11
C THR A 399 5.30 17.02 78.32
N ASP A 400 4.52 18.03 77.94
CA ASP A 400 3.10 18.49 78.04
C ASP A 400 2.88 19.52 76.89
N SER A 401 1.78 20.25 76.64
CA SER A 401 0.41 20.34 77.22
C SER A 401 -0.55 20.99 76.21
N VAL A 402 -1.82 20.55 76.17
CA VAL A 402 -3.06 21.38 76.05
C VAL A 402 -3.26 22.26 74.77
N THR A 403 -4.35 22.18 73.98
CA THR A 403 -5.63 21.41 74.03
C THR A 403 -6.42 21.36 72.69
N SER A 404 -7.29 20.34 72.57
CA SER A 404 -8.68 20.38 72.01
C SER A 404 -8.99 20.60 70.51
N SER A 405 -9.24 19.49 69.82
CA SER A 405 -10.51 19.13 69.15
C SER A 405 -11.17 19.97 68.03
N GLN A 406 -11.06 19.43 66.80
CA GLN A 406 -12.15 19.05 65.86
C GLN A 406 -13.17 20.06 65.27
N THR A 407 -13.25 20.00 63.92
CA THR A 407 -14.44 20.11 63.02
C THR A 407 -15.31 21.39 62.97
N VAL A 408 -15.18 22.16 61.88
CA VAL A 408 -16.29 22.77 61.09
C VAL A 408 -15.89 22.74 59.59
N THR A 409 -16.87 22.90 58.68
CA THR A 409 -16.69 23.06 57.22
C THR A 409 -16.52 24.56 56.83
N PRO A 410 -16.95 25.14 55.68
CA PRO A 410 -16.02 25.95 54.87
C PRO A 410 -16.43 27.42 54.60
N LEU A 411 -15.58 28.14 53.85
CA LEU A 411 -15.83 29.42 53.15
C LEU A 411 -16.17 30.66 54.02
N LYS A 412 -15.27 31.67 54.03
CA LYS A 412 -15.48 32.95 53.31
C LYS A 412 -14.36 34.00 53.48
N ASP A 413 -14.20 34.78 52.41
CA ASP A 413 -13.97 36.23 52.31
C ASP A 413 -13.16 37.02 53.39
N SER A 414 -12.15 37.72 52.86
CA SER A 414 -11.93 39.17 53.01
C SER A 414 -11.04 39.79 54.12
N MET A 415 -10.31 40.82 53.63
CA MET A 415 -9.87 42.04 54.31
C MET A 415 -8.82 41.96 55.43
N VAL A 416 -7.55 42.07 54.99
CA VAL A 416 -6.72 43.27 55.21
C VAL A 416 -7.14 44.19 56.37
N LYS A 417 -6.22 44.44 57.30
CA LYS A 417 -6.14 45.71 58.04
C LYS A 417 -4.81 46.41 57.79
N VAL A 418 -4.88 47.53 57.08
CA VAL A 418 -3.82 48.54 56.98
C VAL A 418 -3.82 49.39 58.25
N ALA A 419 -2.64 49.81 58.72
CA ALA A 419 -2.53 50.82 59.77
C ALA A 419 -2.83 52.21 59.18
N ALA A 420 -3.71 52.98 59.84
CA ALA A 420 -4.21 54.26 59.31
C ALA A 420 -3.15 55.38 59.35
N GLY A 421 -3.28 56.38 58.47
CA GLY A 421 -2.52 57.64 58.56
C GLY A 421 -1.88 58.19 57.29
N GLN A 422 -2.32 57.79 56.09
CA GLN A 422 -1.89 58.39 54.83
C GLN A 422 -3.11 58.81 53.99
N GLU A 423 -3.20 60.10 53.68
CA GLU A 423 -4.06 60.60 52.62
C GLU A 423 -3.46 60.22 51.25
N GLY A 424 -4.31 60.11 50.22
CA GLY A 424 -3.89 59.75 48.87
C GLY A 424 -4.85 60.26 47.80
N TRP A 425 -4.55 59.94 46.55
CA TRP A 425 -5.37 60.29 45.39
C TRP A 425 -5.73 59.06 44.57
N GLN A 426 -6.99 58.98 44.14
CA GLN A 426 -7.44 57.89 43.28
C GLN A 426 -7.12 58.20 41.82
N CYS A 427 -6.46 57.27 41.13
CA CYS A 427 -6.14 57.42 39.72
C CYS A 427 -7.41 57.33 38.87
N THR A 428 -7.77 58.39 38.15
CA THR A 428 -8.93 58.45 37.26
C THR A 428 -8.87 57.43 36.11
N TYR A 429 -7.67 56.95 35.73
CA TYR A 429 -7.48 56.00 34.63
C TYR A 429 -7.59 54.52 35.03
N CYS A 430 -7.27 54.16 36.29
CA CYS A 430 -7.22 52.75 36.73
C CYS A 430 -7.82 52.48 38.11
N THR A 431 -8.43 53.49 38.74
CA THR A 431 -9.06 53.50 40.07
C THR A 431 -8.17 53.08 41.26
N PHE A 432 -6.88 52.80 41.05
CA PHE A 432 -5.91 52.55 42.11
C PHE A 432 -5.67 53.81 42.98
N TYR A 433 -5.42 53.63 44.28
CA TYR A 433 -5.28 54.72 45.24
C TYR A 433 -3.81 54.92 45.62
N ASN A 434 -3.23 56.02 45.16
CA ASN A 434 -1.81 56.36 45.29
C ASN A 434 -1.55 57.23 46.51
N ALA A 435 -0.34 57.20 47.06
CA ALA A 435 0.06 58.08 48.15
C ALA A 435 0.11 59.57 47.72
N LYS A 436 -0.14 60.50 48.64
CA LYS A 436 -0.12 61.95 48.38
C LYS A 436 1.20 62.49 47.79
N ASN A 437 2.29 61.75 47.94
CA ASN A 437 3.65 62.18 47.59
C ASN A 437 4.10 61.74 46.18
N CYS A 438 3.41 60.79 45.52
CA CYS A 438 3.72 60.38 44.15
C CYS A 438 2.74 61.03 43.15
N ARG A 439 3.27 61.69 42.10
CA ARG A 439 2.45 62.27 41.02
C ARG A 439 2.11 61.28 39.91
N VAL A 440 2.88 60.19 39.81
CA VAL A 440 2.68 59.06 38.91
C VAL A 440 1.95 57.96 39.67
N CYS A 441 1.05 57.24 38.99
CA CYS A 441 0.32 56.12 39.59
C CYS A 441 1.11 54.80 39.52
N ASP A 442 1.42 54.20 40.67
CA ASP A 442 2.28 53.01 40.84
C ASP A 442 1.75 51.74 40.12
N MET A 443 0.52 51.77 39.62
CA MET A 443 -0.18 50.66 38.97
C MET A 443 -0.34 50.83 37.44
N CYS A 444 -0.06 52.01 36.87
CA CYS A 444 -0.28 52.26 35.43
C CYS A 444 0.59 53.36 34.78
N ASP A 445 1.55 53.92 35.54
CA ASP A 445 2.50 54.93 35.10
C ASP A 445 1.86 56.15 34.41
N LYS A 446 0.66 56.55 34.87
CA LYS A 446 -0.03 57.77 34.45
C LYS A 446 0.14 58.85 35.51
N THR A 447 0.53 60.04 35.08
CA THR A 447 0.62 61.23 35.93
C THR A 447 -0.76 61.85 36.14
N SER A 448 -1.06 62.33 37.36
CA SER A 448 -2.33 63.02 37.65
C SER A 448 -2.47 64.36 36.91
N THR A 449 -3.69 64.71 36.51
CA THR A 449 -3.98 65.72 35.47
C THR A 449 -4.69 67.00 35.96
N GLU A 450 -4.95 67.16 37.25
CA GLU A 450 -5.70 68.30 37.81
C GLU A 450 -4.81 69.36 38.48
N ILE A 451 -5.11 70.66 38.24
CA ILE A 451 -4.42 71.82 38.82
C ILE A 451 -5.44 72.98 38.99
N LEU A 452 -5.17 73.88 39.96
CA LEU A 452 -5.71 75.25 40.16
C LEU A 452 -6.96 75.37 41.08
N PRO A 453 -7.14 76.53 41.77
CA PRO A 453 -6.13 77.48 42.28
C PRO A 453 -6.35 77.89 43.76
N SER A 454 -5.42 78.67 44.32
CA SER A 454 -5.60 79.53 45.51
C SER A 454 -4.57 80.66 45.47
N ASP A 455 -4.85 81.78 46.13
CA ASP A 455 -4.37 83.11 45.70
C ASP A 455 -3.54 83.88 46.76
N GLU A 456 -2.97 85.00 46.30
CA GLU A 456 -2.47 86.18 47.02
C GLU A 456 -1.18 86.17 47.89
N HIS A 457 -0.26 87.05 47.45
CA HIS A 457 0.51 88.04 48.24
C HIS A 457 1.68 87.66 49.20
N ARG A 458 2.90 87.96 48.69
CA ARG A 458 4.03 88.72 49.30
C ARG A 458 4.44 88.48 50.77
N THR A 459 5.71 88.11 50.95
CA THR A 459 6.67 88.90 51.76
C THR A 459 8.12 88.61 51.29
N GLU A 460 9.14 89.20 51.93
CA GLU A 460 10.39 89.62 51.25
C GLU A 460 11.66 88.76 51.48
N ASP A 461 12.70 89.08 50.70
CA ASP A 461 14.07 88.50 50.65
C ASP A 461 14.83 88.68 51.99
N PRO A 462 15.88 87.87 52.28
CA PRO A 462 17.21 88.35 51.89
C PRO A 462 18.27 87.30 51.47
N GLN A 463 19.13 87.76 50.55
CA GLN A 463 20.54 87.39 50.30
C GLN A 463 20.87 86.23 49.32
N LYS A 464 20.93 86.61 48.04
CA LYS A 464 21.54 85.87 46.93
C LYS A 464 23.08 86.01 46.84
N PRO A 465 23.81 84.97 46.36
CA PRO A 465 24.98 85.15 45.49
C PRO A 465 24.55 85.61 44.08
N SER A 466 25.43 86.27 43.31
CA SER A 466 25.04 86.99 42.07
C SER A 466 24.17 86.18 41.08
N SER A 467 22.88 86.55 41.00
CA SER A 467 21.83 86.00 40.12
C SER A 467 22.32 85.79 38.68
N TYR A 468 23.04 86.79 38.16
CA TYR A 468 23.47 86.88 36.78
C TYR A 468 24.43 85.74 36.36
N HIS A 469 25.34 85.33 37.26
CA HIS A 469 26.26 84.22 36.97
C HIS A 469 25.53 82.86 37.00
N GLU A 470 24.54 82.68 37.86
CA GLU A 470 23.80 81.42 37.93
C GLU A 470 22.77 81.30 36.80
N GLU A 471 22.12 82.40 36.41
CA GLU A 471 21.26 82.45 35.21
C GLU A 471 22.07 82.25 33.93
N MET A 472 23.25 82.86 33.79
CA MET A 472 24.15 82.61 32.66
C MET A 472 24.67 81.17 32.64
N ARG A 473 24.98 80.57 33.80
CA ARG A 473 25.37 79.15 33.91
C ARG A 473 24.22 78.21 33.55
N LYS A 474 23.00 78.46 34.05
CA LYS A 474 21.79 77.68 33.72
C LYS A 474 21.45 77.78 32.23
N LYS A 475 21.54 78.98 31.64
CA LYS A 475 21.38 79.17 30.20
C LYS A 475 22.42 78.40 29.41
N LYS A 476 23.73 78.52 29.73
CA LYS A 476 24.77 77.75 29.04
C LYS A 476 24.54 76.24 29.15
N LEU A 477 24.18 75.71 30.32
CA LEU A 477 23.86 74.29 30.49
C LEU A 477 22.63 73.86 29.67
N SER A 478 21.63 74.73 29.52
CA SER A 478 20.47 74.48 28.65
C SER A 478 20.84 74.50 27.17
N ASP A 479 21.66 75.46 26.74
CA ASP A 479 22.10 75.61 25.35
C ASP A 479 23.04 74.45 24.93
N ASP A 480 23.97 74.04 25.82
CA ASP A 480 24.87 72.91 25.58
C ASP A 480 24.13 71.56 25.67
N GLY A 481 23.14 71.43 26.58
CA GLY A 481 22.25 70.26 26.63
C GLY A 481 21.38 70.12 25.38
N ALA A 482 20.88 71.22 24.82
CA ALA A 482 20.12 71.22 23.58
C ALA A 482 20.97 70.76 22.37
N LYS A 483 22.26 71.15 22.32
CA LYS A 483 23.21 70.63 21.31
C LYS A 483 23.41 69.12 21.45
N LEU A 484 23.65 68.62 22.67
CA LEU A 484 23.84 67.19 22.89
C LEU A 484 22.61 66.36 22.47
N VAL A 485 21.39 66.83 22.77
CA VAL A 485 20.15 66.20 22.31
C VAL A 485 20.01 66.23 20.77
N ALA A 486 20.51 67.27 20.09
CA ALA A 486 20.54 67.30 18.63
C ALA A 486 21.52 66.26 18.05
N LEU A 487 22.71 66.11 18.65
CA LEU A 487 23.71 65.11 18.26
C LEU A 487 23.23 63.67 18.52
N ILE A 488 22.54 63.41 19.63
CA ILE A 488 21.92 62.10 19.92
C ILE A 488 20.85 61.77 18.86
N ARG A 489 19.96 62.73 18.55
CA ARG A 489 18.94 62.57 17.48
C ARG A 489 19.53 62.47 16.07
N GLU A 490 20.81 62.78 15.88
CA GLU A 490 21.56 62.49 14.66
C GLU A 490 22.11 61.06 14.70
N GLY A 491 22.69 60.64 15.82
CA GLY A 491 23.10 59.25 16.07
C GLY A 491 21.99 58.24 15.89
N GLU A 492 20.84 58.46 16.51
CA GLU A 492 19.65 57.61 16.43
C GLU A 492 19.15 57.44 14.98
N ARG A 493 19.21 58.50 14.16
CA ARG A 493 18.88 58.44 12.71
C ARG A 493 19.85 57.57 11.91
N CYS A 494 21.06 57.34 12.42
CA CYS A 494 22.09 56.49 11.84
C CYS A 494 22.23 55.13 12.56
N GLY A 495 21.36 54.81 13.52
CA GLY A 495 21.38 53.55 14.27
C GLY A 495 22.47 53.45 15.35
N VAL A 496 23.08 54.57 15.74
CA VAL A 496 24.10 54.68 16.80
C VAL A 496 23.43 55.00 18.13
N SER A 497 23.89 54.41 19.24
CA SER A 497 23.24 54.55 20.54
C SER A 497 23.49 55.94 21.18
N PRO A 498 22.57 56.43 22.04
CA PRO A 498 22.79 57.65 22.82
C PRO A 498 24.05 57.59 23.70
N GLU A 499 24.38 56.41 24.22
CA GLU A 499 25.55 56.14 25.05
C GLU A 499 26.85 56.18 24.24
N GLU A 500 26.84 55.68 22.99
CA GLU A 500 27.95 55.80 22.04
C GLU A 500 28.24 57.27 21.69
N ILE A 501 27.20 58.04 21.38
CA ILE A 501 27.32 59.49 21.11
C ILE A 501 27.85 60.23 22.34
N CYS A 502 27.30 59.97 23.52
CA CYS A 502 27.77 60.59 24.77
C CYS A 502 29.22 60.23 25.09
N SER A 503 29.64 58.99 24.87
CA SER A 503 31.02 58.51 25.09
C SER A 503 31.99 59.17 24.11
N ALA A 504 31.61 59.29 22.83
CA ALA A 504 32.41 59.98 21.83
C ALA A 504 32.58 61.47 22.15
N VAL A 505 31.49 62.18 22.50
CA VAL A 505 31.54 63.59 22.93
C VAL A 505 32.44 63.76 24.16
N ARG A 506 32.31 62.89 25.17
CA ARG A 506 33.06 62.98 26.42
C ARG A 506 34.55 62.65 26.27
N TYR A 507 34.91 61.68 25.44
CA TYR A 507 36.31 61.29 25.21
C TYR A 507 37.06 62.23 24.26
N SER A 508 36.43 62.62 23.14
CA SER A 508 37.10 63.36 22.06
C SER A 508 36.87 64.86 22.07
N GLY A 509 35.79 65.34 22.71
CA GLY A 509 35.30 66.72 22.57
C GLY A 509 34.80 67.08 21.17
N ALA A 510 34.63 66.12 20.25
CA ALA A 510 34.28 66.39 18.85
C ALA A 510 32.86 66.93 18.67
N GLU A 511 32.73 68.02 17.90
CA GLU A 511 31.43 68.58 17.49
C GLU A 511 30.68 67.71 16.46
N VAL A 512 31.35 66.70 15.89
CA VAL A 512 30.79 65.72 14.93
C VAL A 512 31.03 64.26 15.38
N PRO A 513 30.33 63.77 16.43
CA PRO A 513 30.61 62.47 17.04
C PRO A 513 30.43 61.28 16.10
N LEU A 514 29.48 61.36 15.16
CA LEU A 514 29.22 60.27 14.20
C LEU A 514 30.40 59.99 13.28
N GLN A 515 31.09 61.03 12.80
CA GLN A 515 32.27 60.85 11.95
C GLN A 515 33.43 60.28 12.79
N TRP A 516 33.61 60.80 14.01
CA TRP A 516 34.64 60.33 14.95
C TRP A 516 34.45 58.84 15.32
N LEU A 517 33.20 58.40 15.55
CA LEU A 517 32.84 57.00 15.81
C LEU A 517 33.11 56.06 14.62
N GLN A 518 33.30 56.59 13.41
CA GLN A 518 33.62 55.84 12.21
C GLN A 518 35.13 55.83 11.87
N THR A 519 35.84 56.93 12.13
CA THR A 519 37.27 57.05 11.77
C THR A 519 38.24 56.77 12.91
N GLU A 520 37.95 57.27 14.13
CA GLU A 520 38.91 57.27 15.24
C GLU A 520 38.66 56.16 16.26
N LEU A 521 37.38 55.82 16.51
CA LEU A 521 37.01 54.80 17.50
C LEU A 521 37.75 53.46 17.30
N PRO A 522 37.95 52.91 16.08
CA PRO A 522 38.68 51.64 15.91
C PRO A 522 40.05 51.63 16.59
N TYR A 523 40.86 52.68 16.41
CA TYR A 523 42.19 52.80 17.04
C TYR A 523 42.12 53.00 18.57
N VAL A 524 41.03 53.60 19.08
CA VAL A 524 40.77 53.71 20.52
C VAL A 524 40.44 52.32 21.11
N LEU A 525 39.66 51.51 20.40
CA LEU A 525 39.34 50.14 20.81
C LEU A 525 40.56 49.22 20.72
N GLU A 526 41.38 49.31 19.68
CA GLU A 526 42.66 48.58 19.59
C GLU A 526 43.54 48.85 20.81
N ARG A 527 43.68 50.12 21.23
CA ARG A 527 44.43 50.48 22.45
C ARG A 527 43.82 49.91 23.73
N VAL A 528 42.50 49.75 23.83
CA VAL A 528 41.83 49.07 24.95
C VAL A 528 42.11 47.57 24.92
N ILE A 529 42.06 46.92 23.74
CA ILE A 529 42.38 45.50 23.56
C ILE A 529 43.83 45.22 23.95
N ASP A 530 44.79 46.00 23.44
CA ASP A 530 46.22 45.83 23.71
C ASP A 530 46.55 46.01 25.19
N ALA A 531 45.93 46.99 25.87
CA ALA A 531 46.12 47.21 27.29
C ALA A 531 45.47 46.12 28.16
N ALA A 532 44.27 45.66 27.82
CA ALA A 532 43.58 44.58 28.56
C ALA A 532 44.25 43.22 28.34
N SER A 533 44.68 42.90 27.12
CA SER A 533 45.27 41.61 26.73
C SER A 533 46.65 41.34 27.36
N GLN A 534 47.34 42.37 27.86
CA GLN A 534 48.54 42.22 28.68
C GLN A 534 48.28 41.46 29.99
N THR A 535 47.03 41.40 30.46
CA THR A 535 46.67 40.63 31.65
C THR A 535 46.53 39.15 31.28
N ALA A 536 47.55 38.34 31.62
CA ALA A 536 47.67 36.92 31.27
C ALA A 536 46.59 35.97 31.85
N GLU A 537 45.53 36.49 32.46
CA GLU A 537 44.34 35.76 32.92
C GLU A 537 43.19 35.78 31.90
N VAL A 538 43.08 36.83 31.09
CA VAL A 538 41.92 37.11 30.24
C VAL A 538 42.12 36.77 28.75
N GLY A 539 43.40 36.68 28.33
CA GLY A 539 43.80 36.37 26.96
C GLY A 539 43.42 37.46 25.96
N ALA A 540 43.25 37.08 24.69
CA ALA A 540 42.77 37.99 23.66
C ALA A 540 41.28 38.34 23.89
N LEU A 541 40.94 39.61 23.67
CA LEU A 541 39.58 40.16 23.66
C LEU A 541 39.19 40.56 22.23
N THR A 542 37.89 40.65 21.94
CA THR A 542 37.42 41.15 20.62
C THR A 542 37.15 42.66 20.65
N PRO A 543 37.11 43.33 19.48
CA PRO A 543 36.67 44.73 19.38
C PRO A 543 35.28 44.99 19.96
N ASP A 544 34.36 44.01 19.91
CA ASP A 544 33.04 44.13 20.52
C ASP A 544 33.11 44.22 22.05
N GLU A 545 33.96 43.41 22.69
CA GLU A 545 34.15 43.47 24.15
C GLU A 545 34.79 44.81 24.57
N ALA A 546 35.77 45.28 23.80
CA ALA A 546 36.36 46.61 24.00
C ALA A 546 35.34 47.74 23.79
N ARG A 547 34.47 47.63 22.77
CA ARG A 547 33.41 48.62 22.49
C ARG A 547 32.40 48.68 23.63
N VAL A 548 31.92 47.53 24.12
CA VAL A 548 30.99 47.47 25.26
C VAL A 548 31.62 48.07 26.51
N ALA A 549 32.89 47.80 26.80
CA ALA A 549 33.59 48.36 27.95
C ALA A 549 33.80 49.89 27.83
N TRP A 550 34.18 50.37 26.64
CA TRP A 550 34.37 51.80 26.35
C TRP A 550 33.07 52.60 26.48
N ILE A 551 31.95 52.07 25.96
CA ILE A 551 30.61 52.66 26.16
C ILE A 551 30.21 52.65 27.64
N SER A 552 30.41 51.52 28.33
CA SER A 552 30.06 51.37 29.75
C SER A 552 30.83 52.32 30.67
N SER A 553 32.05 52.69 30.26
CA SER A 553 32.93 53.64 30.96
C SER A 553 32.68 55.11 30.54
N GLY A 554 31.68 55.36 29.70
CA GLY A 554 31.36 56.70 29.19
C GLY A 554 32.49 57.33 28.36
N GLY A 555 33.30 56.49 27.71
CA GLY A 555 34.42 56.87 26.86
C GLY A 555 35.79 56.91 27.53
N ASP A 556 35.90 56.75 28.86
CA ASP A 556 37.20 56.76 29.55
C ASP A 556 38.05 55.51 29.22
N LEU A 557 39.36 55.69 29.01
CA LEU A 557 40.28 54.60 28.63
C LEU A 557 40.72 53.71 29.79
N GLU A 558 40.98 54.27 30.97
CA GLU A 558 41.51 53.51 32.11
C GLU A 558 40.38 52.68 32.74
N ASP A 559 39.21 53.28 32.90
CA ASP A 559 37.99 52.57 33.31
C ASP A 559 37.60 51.49 32.28
N ALA A 560 37.72 51.74 30.97
CA ALA A 560 37.39 50.74 29.95
C ALA A 560 38.32 49.52 29.97
N VAL A 561 39.63 49.72 30.14
CA VAL A 561 40.60 48.62 30.29
C VAL A 561 40.32 47.82 31.57
N SER A 562 40.06 48.51 32.68
CA SER A 562 39.67 47.90 33.96
C SER A 562 38.39 47.06 33.83
N PHE A 563 37.36 47.60 33.19
CA PHE A 563 36.09 46.94 32.93
C PHE A 563 36.26 45.71 32.02
N CYS A 564 37.01 45.83 30.92
CA CYS A 564 37.36 44.71 30.03
C CYS A 564 37.97 43.54 30.81
N VAL A 565 38.99 43.80 31.63
CA VAL A 565 39.69 42.76 32.40
C VAL A 565 38.77 42.15 33.46
N ALA A 566 38.01 42.97 34.19
CA ALA A 566 37.09 42.49 35.22
C ALA A 566 35.96 41.63 34.66
N GLU A 567 35.31 42.07 33.59
CA GLU A 567 34.20 41.36 32.95
C GLU A 567 34.68 40.09 32.24
N ARG A 568 35.82 40.11 31.55
CA ARG A 568 36.41 38.92 30.93
C ARG A 568 36.83 37.88 31.99
N ARG A 569 37.38 38.30 33.14
CA ARG A 569 37.63 37.42 34.30
C ARG A 569 36.34 36.82 34.83
N ARG A 570 35.26 37.61 34.96
CA ARG A 570 33.93 37.15 35.42
C ARG A 570 33.38 36.04 34.51
N LYS A 571 33.44 36.22 33.19
CA LYS A 571 32.99 35.23 32.18
C LYS A 571 33.79 33.92 32.24
N VAL A 572 35.11 33.99 32.42
CA VAL A 572 35.97 32.80 32.56
C VAL A 572 35.59 32.00 33.81
N GLU A 573 35.35 32.67 34.94
CA GLU A 573 34.97 32.00 36.19
C GLU A 573 33.53 31.44 36.15
N GLU A 574 32.61 32.09 35.43
CA GLU A 574 31.26 31.58 35.17
C GLU A 574 31.29 30.24 34.41
N LEU A 575 32.14 30.10 33.38
CA LEU A 575 32.31 28.84 32.65
C LEU A 575 33.06 27.77 33.47
N ARG A 576 34.01 28.16 34.33
CA ARG A 576 34.65 27.25 35.29
C ARG A 576 33.66 26.67 36.29
N ALA A 577 32.75 27.48 36.83
CA ALA A 577 31.71 27.02 37.74
C ALA A 577 30.77 25.96 37.11
N LEU A 578 30.68 25.92 35.78
CA LEU A 578 29.96 24.91 35.00
C LEU A 578 30.80 23.65 34.68
N GLY A 579 32.02 23.55 35.21
CA GLY A 579 32.91 22.39 35.09
C GLY A 579 34.07 22.53 34.10
N PHE A 580 34.15 23.63 33.35
CA PHE A 580 35.18 23.82 32.31
C PHE A 580 36.47 24.38 32.92
N MET A 581 37.33 23.48 33.41
CA MET A 581 38.55 23.83 34.16
C MET A 581 39.70 24.37 33.29
N ASP A 582 39.79 23.98 32.02
CA ASP A 582 40.88 24.40 31.13
C ASP A 582 40.71 25.87 30.73
N ARG A 583 41.55 26.74 31.31
CA ARG A 583 41.54 28.18 31.04
C ARG A 583 41.88 28.51 29.58
N GLY A 584 42.72 27.72 28.91
CA GLY A 584 43.09 27.95 27.51
C GLY A 584 41.89 27.74 26.59
N ILE A 585 41.20 26.61 26.74
CA ILE A 585 40.02 26.28 25.92
C ILE A 585 38.86 27.23 26.25
N VAL A 586 38.63 27.57 27.52
CA VAL A 586 37.58 28.52 27.93
C VAL A 586 37.81 29.92 27.35
N VAL A 587 39.04 30.43 27.39
CA VAL A 587 39.39 31.75 26.83
C VAL A 587 39.32 31.76 25.30
N ALA A 588 39.73 30.67 24.64
CA ALA A 588 39.55 30.51 23.19
C ALA A 588 38.07 30.50 22.78
N ALA A 589 37.24 29.69 23.42
CA ALA A 589 35.80 29.63 23.16
C ALA A 589 35.10 30.98 23.41
N LEU A 590 35.52 31.74 24.43
CA LEU A 590 35.06 33.11 24.68
C LEU A 590 35.58 34.13 23.65
N TYR A 591 36.72 33.91 23.00
CA TYR A 591 37.20 34.76 21.91
C TYR A 591 36.41 34.49 20.61
N GLU A 592 36.28 33.22 20.21
CA GLU A 592 35.46 32.79 19.07
C GLU A 592 33.98 33.22 19.20
N SER A 593 33.49 33.35 20.44
CA SER A 593 32.13 33.78 20.76
C SER A 593 31.94 35.30 20.90
N ALA A 594 32.97 36.12 20.63
CA ALA A 594 32.96 37.58 20.87
C ALA A 594 32.51 37.96 22.29
N GLY A 595 32.94 37.17 23.29
CA GLY A 595 32.61 37.36 24.69
C GLY A 595 31.22 36.86 25.13
N ASP A 596 30.47 36.17 24.26
CA ASP A 596 29.19 35.55 24.63
C ASP A 596 29.41 34.23 25.39
N VAL A 597 29.06 34.24 26.68
CA VAL A 597 29.20 33.08 27.59
C VAL A 597 28.36 31.88 27.12
N ARG A 598 27.18 32.08 26.54
CA ARG A 598 26.29 30.99 26.12
C ARG A 598 26.76 30.34 24.82
N LYS A 599 27.25 31.14 23.87
CA LYS A 599 27.93 30.59 22.68
C LYS A 599 29.18 29.81 23.08
N ALA A 600 30.01 30.36 23.97
CA ALA A 600 31.22 29.71 24.45
C ALA A 600 30.90 28.39 25.18
N LEU A 601 29.89 28.36 26.06
CA LEU A 601 29.39 27.15 26.69
C LEU A 601 28.96 26.08 25.66
N SER A 602 28.33 26.49 24.56
CA SER A 602 27.88 25.57 23.51
C SER A 602 29.05 24.95 22.74
N LEU A 603 30.06 25.77 22.39
CA LEU A 603 31.32 25.30 21.78
C LEU A 603 32.05 24.31 22.71
N LEU A 604 32.09 24.59 24.02
CA LEU A 604 32.73 23.75 25.03
C LEU A 604 31.96 22.43 25.27
N GLN A 605 30.63 22.43 25.18
CA GLN A 605 29.79 21.23 25.37
C GLN A 605 29.81 20.27 24.17
N ARG A 606 29.96 20.78 22.95
CA ARG A 606 29.84 19.98 21.71
C ARG A 606 30.82 18.78 21.66
N PRO A 607 32.14 18.92 21.90
CA PRO A 607 33.07 17.79 21.89
C PRO A 607 32.78 16.71 22.94
N ILE A 608 32.19 17.09 24.09
CA ILE A 608 31.82 16.16 25.16
C ILE A 608 30.63 15.29 24.75
N LEU A 609 29.71 15.86 23.97
CA LEU A 609 28.48 15.19 23.54
C LEU A 609 28.65 14.39 22.24
N GLU A 610 29.66 14.69 21.42
CA GLU A 610 29.96 14.00 20.15
C GLU A 610 29.91 12.45 20.25
N PRO A 611 30.52 11.77 21.25
CA PRO A 611 30.44 10.31 21.34
C PRO A 611 29.04 9.77 21.67
N PHE A 612 28.16 10.59 22.26
CA PHE A 612 26.75 10.26 22.47
C PHE A 612 25.92 10.54 21.21
N LEU A 613 26.24 11.61 20.47
CA LEU A 613 25.63 11.90 19.17
C LEU A 613 25.88 10.74 18.19
N ILE A 614 27.13 10.31 18.04
CA ILE A 614 27.53 9.18 17.18
C ILE A 614 26.69 7.93 17.51
N ARG A 615 26.72 7.44 18.76
CA ARG A 615 25.97 6.23 19.18
C ARG A 615 24.44 6.31 19.05
N MET A 616 23.87 7.50 18.90
CA MET A 616 22.43 7.69 18.67
C MET A 616 22.03 7.53 17.20
N TRP A 617 23.01 7.61 16.29
CA TRP A 617 22.89 7.56 14.84
C TRP A 617 23.78 6.51 14.14
N GLU A 618 24.53 5.69 14.87
CA GLU A 618 25.09 4.43 14.36
C GLU A 618 23.94 3.44 14.10
N ASP A 619 23.79 2.98 12.84
CA ASP A 619 22.57 2.31 12.38
C ASP A 619 22.31 0.93 13.00
N GLN A 620 23.37 0.18 13.35
CA GLN A 620 23.24 -1.13 13.97
C GLN A 620 23.47 -1.08 15.49
N GLN A 621 22.37 -1.17 16.26
CA GLN A 621 22.50 -1.72 17.61
C GLN A 621 23.04 -3.15 17.50
N PRO A 622 24.13 -3.52 18.19
CA PRO A 622 24.70 -4.87 18.07
C PRO A 622 23.66 -5.94 18.44
N PRO A 623 23.69 -7.15 17.85
CA PRO A 623 22.69 -8.17 18.12
C PRO A 623 22.58 -8.52 19.62
N ILE A 624 21.39 -8.97 20.06
CA ILE A 624 21.17 -9.30 21.47
C ILE A 624 22.05 -10.49 21.86
N LYS A 625 23.07 -10.23 22.68
CA LYS A 625 23.93 -11.27 23.25
C LYS A 625 23.15 -12.06 24.30
N VAL A 626 22.52 -13.16 23.85
CA VAL A 626 21.80 -14.15 24.67
C VAL A 626 22.65 -14.64 25.85
N PHE A 627 23.96 -14.77 25.64
CA PHE A 627 24.95 -15.01 26.68
C PHE A 627 25.70 -13.70 26.99
N SER A 628 25.40 -13.11 28.16
CA SER A 628 25.94 -11.84 28.64
C SER A 628 26.01 -11.89 30.17
N GLU A 629 27.05 -11.32 30.75
CA GLU A 629 27.23 -11.23 32.21
C GLU A 629 26.14 -10.35 32.86
N ASP A 630 25.80 -9.21 32.25
CA ASP A 630 24.62 -8.42 32.63
C ASP A 630 23.34 -9.02 32.03
N ARG A 631 22.78 -10.02 32.73
CA ARG A 631 21.45 -10.60 32.43
C ARG A 631 20.34 -9.54 32.52
N GLN A 632 20.46 -8.54 33.40
CA GLN A 632 19.46 -7.50 33.60
C GLN A 632 19.39 -6.53 32.41
N ALA A 633 20.51 -6.24 31.73
CA ALA A 633 20.52 -5.50 30.46
C ALA A 633 19.82 -6.27 29.35
N VAL A 634 20.10 -7.57 29.20
CA VAL A 634 19.45 -8.40 28.16
C VAL A 634 17.93 -8.45 28.36
N LEU A 635 17.45 -8.62 29.60
CA LEU A 635 16.01 -8.66 29.90
C LEU A 635 15.31 -7.31 29.63
N ARG A 636 15.92 -6.20 30.07
CA ARG A 636 15.43 -4.83 29.73
C ARG A 636 15.38 -4.61 28.22
N ARG A 637 16.37 -5.12 27.48
CA ARG A 637 16.47 -4.99 26.04
C ARG A 637 15.42 -5.81 25.29
N LEU A 638 15.20 -7.06 25.70
CA LEU A 638 14.12 -7.92 25.16
C LEU A 638 12.74 -7.29 25.37
N LEU A 639 12.49 -6.68 26.53
CA LEU A 639 11.24 -5.93 26.79
C LEU A 639 11.08 -4.72 25.86
N ALA A 640 12.14 -3.93 25.67
CA ALA A 640 12.10 -2.69 24.91
C ALA A 640 12.06 -2.90 23.39
N GLU A 641 12.87 -3.82 22.86
CA GLU A 641 12.99 -4.04 21.41
C GLU A 641 11.88 -4.96 20.87
N HIS A 642 11.45 -5.96 21.65
CA HIS A 642 10.45 -6.93 21.22
C HIS A 642 9.08 -6.80 21.89
N THR A 643 8.81 -5.73 22.65
CA THR A 643 7.49 -5.41 23.24
C THR A 643 6.83 -6.56 24.01
N LEU A 644 7.61 -7.30 24.80
CA LEU A 644 7.11 -8.42 25.61
C LEU A 644 6.25 -7.93 26.79
N HIS A 645 5.10 -8.57 27.02
CA HIS A 645 4.06 -8.10 27.93
C HIS A 645 4.44 -8.05 29.43
N SER A 646 5.50 -8.74 29.86
CA SER A 646 5.93 -8.77 31.27
C SER A 646 7.38 -9.20 31.43
N TRP A 647 7.99 -8.85 32.56
CA TRP A 647 9.36 -9.25 32.91
C TRP A 647 9.57 -10.78 32.86
N GLY A 648 8.66 -11.55 33.46
CA GLY A 648 8.72 -13.01 33.44
C GLY A 648 8.62 -13.63 32.03
N ARG A 649 8.01 -12.93 31.07
CA ARG A 649 8.03 -13.34 29.65
C ARG A 649 9.38 -13.05 29.00
N ALA A 650 10.04 -11.93 29.31
CA ALA A 650 11.42 -11.72 28.88
C ALA A 650 12.39 -12.75 29.50
N GLU A 651 12.17 -13.16 30.75
CA GLU A 651 12.94 -14.23 31.39
C GLU A 651 12.71 -15.60 30.76
N LEU A 652 11.45 -15.94 30.43
CA LEU A 652 11.09 -17.16 29.71
C LEU A 652 11.71 -17.19 28.30
N ALA A 653 11.65 -16.09 27.55
CA ALA A 653 12.27 -15.98 26.23
C ALA A 653 13.79 -16.12 26.30
N LEU A 654 14.45 -15.42 27.24
CA LEU A 654 15.89 -15.53 27.44
C LEU A 654 16.30 -16.96 27.86
N GLN A 655 15.53 -17.60 28.74
CA GLN A 655 15.78 -18.98 29.15
C GLN A 655 15.62 -19.97 27.99
N LEU A 656 14.59 -19.82 27.16
CA LEU A 656 14.38 -20.66 25.98
C LEU A 656 15.52 -20.53 24.97
N LEU A 657 16.01 -19.31 24.72
CA LEU A 657 17.16 -19.07 23.84
C LEU A 657 18.46 -19.66 24.41
N GLN A 658 18.66 -19.59 25.73
CA GLN A 658 19.81 -20.18 26.42
C GLN A 658 19.75 -21.72 26.45
N GLU A 659 18.55 -22.33 26.49
CA GLU A 659 18.34 -23.79 26.42
C GLU A 659 18.30 -24.34 24.98
N GLY A 660 18.02 -23.49 23.99
CA GLY A 660 17.99 -23.85 22.58
C GLY A 660 19.38 -24.15 22.02
N ASP A 661 20.42 -23.48 22.54
CA ASP A 661 21.80 -23.53 22.04
C ASP A 661 21.87 -23.31 20.51
N GLY A 662 21.33 -22.17 20.08
CA GLY A 662 21.25 -21.78 18.66
C GLY A 662 20.14 -22.44 17.85
N ARG A 663 19.46 -23.49 18.35
CA ARG A 663 18.35 -24.16 17.63
C ARG A 663 17.06 -23.34 17.51
N TYR A 664 16.91 -22.27 18.28
CA TYR A 664 15.76 -21.38 18.21
C TYR A 664 16.18 -19.97 17.81
N ASP A 665 15.50 -19.38 16.84
CA ASP A 665 15.67 -17.98 16.50
C ASP A 665 15.04 -17.05 17.55
N LEU A 666 15.63 -15.87 17.71
CA LEU A 666 15.18 -14.82 18.64
C LEU A 666 13.73 -14.43 18.39
N GLN A 667 13.31 -14.25 17.13
CA GLN A 667 11.98 -13.76 16.79
C GLN A 667 10.90 -14.83 17.01
N ASP A 668 11.19 -16.10 16.70
CA ASP A 668 10.25 -17.21 16.93
C ASP A 668 9.98 -17.45 18.42
N VAL A 669 11.02 -17.40 19.26
CA VAL A 669 10.87 -17.50 20.71
C VAL A 669 10.07 -16.31 21.25
N VAL A 670 10.37 -15.09 20.79
CA VAL A 670 9.63 -13.87 21.16
C VAL A 670 8.15 -13.99 20.80
N GLU A 671 7.81 -14.54 19.64
CA GLU A 671 6.43 -14.66 19.16
C GLU A 671 5.65 -15.74 19.94
N ALA A 672 6.23 -16.94 20.12
CA ALA A 672 5.61 -17.99 20.94
C ALA A 672 5.42 -17.55 22.41
N VAL A 673 6.35 -16.75 22.96
CA VAL A 673 6.26 -16.15 24.31
C VAL A 673 5.33 -14.90 24.35
N LYS A 674 4.89 -14.37 23.21
CA LYS A 674 3.78 -13.40 23.14
C LYS A 674 2.42 -14.08 23.18
N GLU A 675 2.27 -15.24 22.56
CA GLU A 675 1.00 -16.00 22.60
C GLU A 675 0.83 -16.74 23.93
N SER A 676 1.83 -17.48 24.39
CA SER A 676 1.74 -18.34 25.58
C SER A 676 2.71 -17.94 26.71
N GLN A 677 2.56 -18.64 27.84
CA GLN A 677 3.46 -18.63 28.99
C GLN A 677 3.80 -20.05 29.49
N ASP A 678 3.24 -21.09 28.86
CA ASP A 678 3.56 -22.49 29.11
C ASP A 678 4.82 -22.86 28.31
N ARG A 679 5.90 -23.18 29.03
CA ARG A 679 7.23 -23.48 28.47
C ARG A 679 7.25 -24.76 27.63
N ASP A 680 6.45 -25.76 27.97
CA ASP A 680 6.43 -27.03 27.24
C ASP A 680 5.51 -26.96 26.02
N PHE A 681 4.44 -26.17 26.09
CA PHE A 681 3.66 -25.77 24.92
C PHE A 681 4.49 -24.94 23.94
N ILE A 682 5.25 -23.95 24.41
CA ILE A 682 6.13 -23.13 23.56
C ILE A 682 7.21 -24.00 22.89
N LYS A 683 7.83 -24.95 23.60
CA LYS A 683 8.79 -25.88 22.99
C LYS A 683 8.18 -26.73 21.87
N ARG A 684 6.92 -27.17 22.01
CA ARG A 684 6.17 -27.84 20.92
C ARG A 684 5.80 -26.90 19.77
N MET A 685 5.60 -25.60 20.01
CA MET A 685 5.39 -24.62 18.94
C MET A 685 6.67 -24.28 18.18
N LEU A 686 7.83 -24.29 18.83
CA LEU A 686 9.13 -24.04 18.22
C LEU A 686 9.68 -25.24 17.45
N ILE A 687 9.20 -26.45 17.77
CA ILE A 687 9.59 -27.72 17.12
C ILE A 687 8.32 -28.44 16.66
N GLN A 688 7.86 -28.11 15.45
CA GLN A 688 6.74 -28.77 14.78
C GLN A 688 7.24 -29.43 13.48
N GLU A 689 7.06 -30.75 13.37
CA GLU A 689 7.46 -31.52 12.18
C GLU A 689 6.57 -31.19 10.97
N CYS A 690 7.19 -31.04 9.80
CA CYS A 690 6.50 -30.92 8.51
C CYS A 690 5.87 -32.25 8.10
N ALA A 691 4.56 -32.26 7.86
CA ALA A 691 3.78 -33.44 7.45
C ALA A 691 4.17 -34.05 6.07
N VAL A 692 5.12 -33.44 5.34
CA VAL A 692 5.63 -33.91 4.03
C VAL A 692 7.09 -34.37 4.11
N CYS A 693 7.98 -33.62 4.78
CA CYS A 693 9.42 -33.92 4.85
C CYS A 693 9.97 -34.25 6.25
N ALA A 694 9.12 -34.26 7.28
CA ALA A 694 9.45 -34.48 8.70
C ALA A 694 10.49 -33.52 9.32
N TRP A 695 10.93 -32.48 8.60
CA TRP A 695 11.84 -31.47 9.15
C TRP A 695 11.13 -30.61 10.21
N GLU A 696 11.87 -30.27 11.26
CA GLU A 696 11.42 -29.42 12.37
C GLU A 696 11.36 -27.95 11.93
N PHE A 697 10.22 -27.29 12.14
CA PHE A 697 10.06 -25.85 11.95
C PHE A 697 9.24 -25.22 13.10
N PRO A 698 9.48 -23.96 13.45
CA PRO A 698 8.56 -23.16 14.26
C PRO A 698 7.19 -23.01 13.58
N ARG A 699 6.10 -23.26 14.32
CA ARG A 699 4.73 -23.37 13.77
C ARG A 699 4.21 -22.07 13.13
N ASN A 700 4.69 -20.92 13.57
CA ASN A 700 4.42 -19.61 12.94
C ASN A 700 4.97 -19.52 11.49
N LYS A 701 6.05 -20.24 11.17
CA LYS A 701 6.67 -20.31 9.85
C LYS A 701 6.08 -21.39 8.94
N MET A 702 5.14 -22.21 9.42
CA MET A 702 4.52 -23.28 8.64
C MET A 702 3.24 -22.82 7.93
N ARG A 703 2.77 -23.62 6.97
CA ARG A 703 1.51 -23.44 6.24
C ARG A 703 0.58 -24.63 6.49
N SER A 704 -0.71 -24.36 6.61
CA SER A 704 -1.78 -25.36 6.66
C SER A 704 -2.96 -24.89 5.81
N LEU A 705 -3.61 -25.79 5.09
CA LEU A 705 -4.84 -25.46 4.36
C LEU A 705 -6.01 -25.34 5.34
N THR A 706 -6.99 -24.48 5.06
CA THR A 706 -8.20 -24.39 5.91
C THR A 706 -9.07 -25.66 5.90
N SER A 707 -8.79 -26.59 4.98
CA SER A 707 -9.43 -27.91 4.91
C SER A 707 -8.76 -28.99 5.78
N CYS A 708 -7.55 -28.78 6.31
CA CYS A 708 -6.84 -29.80 7.09
C CYS A 708 -5.76 -29.22 8.03
N GLU A 709 -5.63 -29.77 9.24
CA GLU A 709 -4.65 -29.31 10.24
C GLU A 709 -3.19 -29.71 9.95
N CYS A 710 -2.91 -30.25 8.75
CA CYS A 710 -1.56 -30.64 8.32
C CYS A 710 -0.62 -29.42 8.26
N CYS A 711 0.39 -29.40 9.14
CA CYS A 711 1.42 -28.38 9.15
C CYS A 711 2.53 -28.75 8.15
N ILE A 712 2.76 -27.91 7.14
CA ILE A 712 3.67 -28.12 6.02
C ILE A 712 4.70 -26.98 6.01
N CYS A 713 5.99 -27.27 5.77
CA CYS A 713 7.00 -26.21 5.65
C CYS A 713 6.81 -25.39 4.36
N PRO A 714 7.33 -24.14 4.31
CA PRO A 714 7.20 -23.27 3.14
C PRO A 714 7.64 -23.94 1.84
N ASP A 715 8.76 -24.68 1.84
CA ASP A 715 9.34 -25.29 0.65
C ASP A 715 8.48 -26.42 0.10
N CYS A 716 7.99 -27.33 0.96
CA CYS A 716 7.10 -28.41 0.54
C CYS A 716 5.76 -27.88 0.03
N PHE A 717 5.23 -26.82 0.65
CA PHE A 717 4.00 -26.15 0.21
C PHE A 717 4.20 -25.49 -1.17
N LYS A 718 5.25 -24.68 -1.32
CA LYS A 718 5.62 -23.99 -2.57
C LYS A 718 5.88 -24.97 -3.71
N MET A 719 6.65 -26.02 -3.46
CA MET A 719 7.01 -27.04 -4.46
C MET A 719 5.77 -27.79 -4.95
N HIS A 720 4.98 -28.35 -4.04
CA HIS A 720 3.77 -29.12 -4.39
C HIS A 720 2.79 -28.27 -5.20
N PHE A 721 2.49 -27.04 -4.75
CA PHE A 721 1.53 -26.21 -5.48
C PHE A 721 2.11 -25.67 -6.81
N THR A 722 3.42 -25.42 -6.92
CA THR A 722 4.04 -25.08 -8.20
C THR A 722 3.91 -26.23 -9.22
N VAL A 723 4.18 -27.46 -8.80
CA VAL A 723 4.01 -28.67 -9.63
C VAL A 723 2.53 -28.89 -9.96
N ALA A 724 1.62 -28.77 -8.99
CA ALA A 724 0.19 -28.93 -9.20
C ALA A 724 -0.39 -27.88 -10.16
N VAL A 725 0.12 -26.64 -10.12
CA VAL A 725 -0.27 -25.57 -11.03
C VAL A 725 0.32 -25.74 -12.43
N LYS A 726 1.56 -26.23 -12.57
CA LYS A 726 2.16 -26.47 -13.89
C LYS A 726 1.60 -27.72 -14.56
N GLU A 727 1.80 -28.89 -13.95
CA GLU A 727 1.63 -30.21 -14.58
C GLU A 727 0.24 -30.84 -14.35
N LYS A 728 -0.43 -30.49 -13.25
CA LYS A 728 -1.69 -31.11 -12.84
C LYS A 728 -2.90 -30.25 -13.22
N HIS A 729 -4.10 -30.82 -13.03
CA HIS A 729 -5.36 -30.12 -13.22
C HIS A 729 -5.76 -29.38 -11.92
N ILE A 730 -6.60 -28.35 -12.02
CA ILE A 730 -6.91 -27.46 -10.88
C ILE A 730 -7.59 -28.15 -9.69
N ARG A 731 -8.25 -29.30 -9.90
CA ARG A 731 -8.79 -30.12 -8.80
C ARG A 731 -7.74 -30.95 -8.06
N ASP A 732 -6.54 -31.06 -8.59
CA ASP A 732 -5.43 -31.86 -8.02
C ASP A 732 -4.58 -30.99 -7.05
N MET A 733 -4.99 -29.73 -6.83
CA MET A 733 -4.41 -28.76 -5.90
C MET A 733 -4.93 -28.99 -4.47
N VAL A 734 -4.74 -30.21 -3.97
CA VAL A 734 -5.15 -30.67 -2.61
C VAL A 734 -3.95 -30.68 -1.65
N CYS A 735 -4.15 -31.06 -0.39
CA CYS A 735 -3.08 -31.21 0.60
C CYS A 735 -2.02 -32.26 0.16
N PRO A 736 -0.71 -31.93 0.16
CA PRO A 736 0.34 -32.90 -0.16
C PRO A 736 0.52 -34.01 0.90
N ALA A 737 -0.01 -33.83 2.12
CA ALA A 737 0.15 -34.78 3.22
C ALA A 737 -1.06 -35.72 3.42
N CYS A 738 -2.26 -35.30 3.03
CA CYS A 738 -3.50 -36.07 3.26
C CYS A 738 -4.51 -36.07 2.10
N GLU A 739 -4.17 -35.50 0.94
CA GLU A 739 -4.99 -35.46 -0.29
C GLU A 739 -6.38 -34.78 -0.19
N GLU A 740 -6.77 -34.29 0.99
CA GLU A 740 -7.98 -33.47 1.20
C GLU A 740 -7.83 -32.04 0.62
N PRO A 741 -8.92 -31.39 0.18
CA PRO A 741 -10.32 -31.84 0.28
C PRO A 741 -10.88 -32.53 -0.98
N GLU A 742 -11.59 -33.67 -0.84
CA GLU A 742 -12.33 -34.31 -1.97
C GLU A 742 -13.64 -33.57 -2.34
N ILE A 743 -13.55 -32.30 -2.72
CA ILE A 743 -14.75 -31.47 -2.95
C ILE A 743 -15.45 -31.85 -4.26
N SER A 744 -16.65 -32.42 -4.14
CA SER A 744 -17.53 -32.75 -5.26
C SER A 744 -18.48 -31.63 -5.67
N ASP A 745 -18.89 -30.74 -4.74
CA ASP A 745 -19.75 -29.59 -5.04
C ASP A 745 -18.98 -28.43 -5.69
N GLU A 746 -19.67 -27.54 -6.41
CA GLU A 746 -19.07 -26.37 -7.05
C GLU A 746 -19.00 -25.12 -6.18
N VAL A 747 -19.86 -24.96 -5.17
CA VAL A 747 -19.86 -23.79 -4.27
C VAL A 747 -18.76 -23.94 -3.23
N GLU A 748 -18.65 -25.11 -2.60
CA GLU A 748 -17.56 -25.46 -1.69
C GLU A 748 -16.18 -25.34 -2.37
N LEU A 749 -16.08 -25.78 -3.64
CA LEU A 749 -14.83 -25.74 -4.40
C LEU A 749 -14.39 -24.30 -4.72
N LEU A 750 -15.33 -23.38 -4.96
CA LEU A 750 -15.03 -21.95 -5.09
C LEU A 750 -14.58 -21.34 -3.76
N HIS A 751 -15.17 -21.74 -2.63
CA HIS A 751 -14.73 -21.28 -1.32
C HIS A 751 -13.31 -21.78 -0.99
N TYR A 752 -12.99 -23.03 -1.28
CA TYR A 752 -11.65 -23.58 -1.17
C TYR A 752 -10.63 -22.76 -1.97
N PHE A 753 -10.85 -22.53 -3.27
CA PHE A 753 -9.93 -21.73 -4.08
C PHE A 753 -9.81 -20.27 -3.61
N SER A 754 -10.88 -19.66 -3.10
CA SER A 754 -10.83 -18.31 -2.52
C SER A 754 -9.93 -18.22 -1.26
N THR A 755 -9.73 -19.34 -0.56
CA THR A 755 -8.87 -19.39 0.63
C THR A 755 -7.45 -19.84 0.29
N LEU A 756 -7.30 -20.77 -0.67
CA LEU A 756 -6.03 -21.20 -1.22
C LEU A 756 -5.28 -20.05 -1.93
N ASP A 757 -5.99 -19.19 -2.68
CA ASP A 757 -5.40 -18.00 -3.32
C ASP A 757 -4.57 -17.15 -2.35
N ILE A 758 -5.09 -16.87 -1.16
CA ILE A 758 -4.44 -16.08 -0.12
C ILE A 758 -3.12 -16.73 0.32
N LEU A 759 -3.07 -18.07 0.39
CA LEU A 759 -1.86 -18.81 0.77
C LEU A 759 -0.85 -18.92 -0.38
N LEU A 760 -1.31 -18.98 -1.63
CA LEU A 760 -0.46 -19.11 -2.83
C LEU A 760 0.20 -17.79 -3.24
N ARG A 761 -0.52 -16.67 -3.09
CA ARG A 761 -0.09 -15.31 -3.49
C ARG A 761 1.31 -14.93 -3.01
N ASP A 762 1.59 -15.16 -1.73
CA ASP A 762 2.85 -14.80 -1.09
C ASP A 762 3.81 -16.00 -0.95
N THR A 763 3.54 -17.11 -1.66
CA THR A 763 4.32 -18.37 -1.57
C THR A 763 4.80 -18.89 -2.93
N LEU A 764 4.04 -18.69 -4.02
CA LEU A 764 4.42 -19.09 -5.37
C LEU A 764 5.29 -18.02 -6.07
N GLU A 765 6.04 -18.45 -7.08
CA GLU A 765 6.64 -17.52 -8.06
C GLU A 765 5.56 -16.89 -8.95
N VAL A 766 5.80 -15.68 -9.45
CA VAL A 766 4.82 -14.90 -10.25
C VAL A 766 4.24 -15.71 -11.41
N ASP A 767 5.09 -16.32 -12.24
CA ASP A 767 4.65 -17.15 -13.38
C ASP A 767 3.75 -18.33 -12.97
N ALA A 768 3.98 -18.90 -11.78
CA ALA A 768 3.17 -19.99 -11.25
C ALA A 768 1.86 -19.48 -10.66
N TYR A 769 1.85 -18.33 -9.99
CA TYR A 769 0.64 -17.69 -9.49
C TYR A 769 -0.28 -17.20 -10.63
N ASP A 770 0.29 -16.61 -11.68
CA ASP A 770 -0.46 -16.21 -12.88
C ASP A 770 -1.04 -17.42 -13.63
N LEU A 771 -0.32 -18.55 -13.67
CA LEU A 771 -0.85 -19.80 -14.23
C LEU A 771 -1.98 -20.41 -13.37
N PHE A 772 -1.94 -20.24 -12.05
CA PHE A 772 -3.04 -20.61 -11.15
C PHE A 772 -4.29 -19.76 -11.45
N HIS A 773 -4.14 -18.44 -11.54
CA HIS A 773 -5.23 -17.53 -11.91
C HIS A 773 -5.78 -17.80 -13.30
N LYS A 774 -4.92 -18.08 -14.28
CA LYS A 774 -5.33 -18.48 -15.62
C LYS A 774 -6.20 -19.75 -15.58
N LYS A 775 -5.76 -20.82 -14.91
CA LYS A 775 -6.53 -22.07 -14.79
C LYS A 775 -7.87 -21.88 -14.07
N LEU A 776 -7.94 -21.00 -13.05
CA LEU A 776 -9.19 -20.67 -12.34
C LEU A 776 -10.15 -19.82 -13.19
N THR A 777 -9.60 -18.88 -13.96
CA THR A 777 -10.36 -18.03 -14.90
C THR A 777 -10.90 -18.88 -16.05
N GLU A 778 -10.07 -19.69 -16.71
CA GLU A 778 -10.48 -20.57 -17.81
C GLU A 778 -11.55 -21.58 -17.36
N ARG A 779 -11.45 -22.16 -16.14
CA ARG A 779 -12.52 -22.99 -15.55
C ARG A 779 -13.86 -22.24 -15.45
N THR A 780 -13.82 -20.96 -15.14
CA THR A 780 -15.02 -20.12 -14.99
C THR A 780 -15.61 -19.76 -16.35
N LEU A 781 -14.77 -19.39 -17.31
CA LEU A 781 -15.16 -19.05 -18.69
C LEU A 781 -15.69 -20.26 -19.47
N MET A 782 -15.18 -21.47 -19.22
CA MET A 782 -15.63 -22.74 -19.84
C MET A 782 -17.12 -23.08 -19.61
N LYS A 783 -17.83 -22.37 -18.73
CA LYS A 783 -19.27 -22.53 -18.50
C LYS A 783 -20.14 -21.73 -19.46
N ASP A 784 -19.57 -20.77 -20.19
CA ASP A 784 -20.31 -19.92 -21.11
C ASP A 784 -20.45 -20.57 -22.50
N PRO A 785 -21.66 -20.61 -23.11
CA PRO A 785 -21.86 -21.22 -24.42
C PRO A 785 -21.17 -20.47 -25.58
N LYS A 786 -20.70 -19.24 -25.37
CA LYS A 786 -19.89 -18.45 -26.32
C LYS A 786 -18.38 -18.55 -26.08
N PHE A 787 -17.93 -19.43 -25.18
CA PHE A 787 -16.50 -19.66 -24.92
C PHE A 787 -15.79 -20.34 -26.10
N LEU A 788 -14.61 -19.82 -26.45
CA LEU A 788 -13.74 -20.33 -27.51
C LEU A 788 -12.31 -20.53 -26.98
N TRP A 789 -11.68 -21.62 -27.43
CA TRP A 789 -10.24 -21.81 -27.35
C TRP A 789 -9.56 -21.25 -28.60
N CYS A 790 -8.45 -20.51 -28.44
CA CYS A 790 -7.55 -20.21 -29.54
C CYS A 790 -6.76 -21.47 -29.95
N THR A 791 -6.75 -21.80 -31.25
CA THR A 791 -5.99 -22.93 -31.81
C THR A 791 -4.49 -22.71 -31.90
N HIS A 792 -3.99 -21.47 -31.76
CA HIS A 792 -2.55 -21.16 -31.82
C HIS A 792 -1.86 -21.17 -30.45
N CYS A 793 -2.50 -20.63 -29.41
CA CYS A 793 -1.87 -20.44 -28.09
C CYS A 793 -2.64 -21.12 -26.93
N SER A 794 -3.69 -21.89 -27.22
CA SER A 794 -4.57 -22.53 -26.22
C SER A 794 -5.15 -21.57 -25.16
N PHE A 795 -5.30 -20.28 -25.47
CA PHE A 795 -5.94 -19.30 -24.59
C PHE A 795 -7.47 -19.39 -24.71
N GLY A 796 -8.17 -19.46 -23.57
CA GLY A 796 -9.62 -19.50 -23.50
C GLY A 796 -10.26 -18.11 -23.31
N PHE A 797 -11.24 -17.74 -24.14
CA PHE A 797 -11.95 -16.46 -24.04
C PHE A 797 -13.40 -16.54 -24.53
N ILE A 798 -14.26 -15.63 -24.08
CA ILE A 798 -15.63 -15.50 -24.58
C ILE A 798 -15.62 -14.65 -25.86
N TYR A 799 -16.34 -15.08 -26.90
CA TYR A 799 -16.45 -14.33 -28.16
C TYR A 799 -17.92 -14.08 -28.51
N GLU A 800 -18.35 -12.83 -28.36
CA GLU A 800 -19.77 -12.49 -28.42
C GLU A 800 -20.32 -12.21 -29.82
N ARG A 801 -19.45 -12.04 -30.83
CA ARG A 801 -19.81 -11.61 -32.19
C ARG A 801 -20.14 -12.79 -33.09
N ASP A 802 -21.03 -12.60 -34.05
CA ASP A 802 -21.37 -13.60 -35.07
C ASP A 802 -20.52 -13.53 -36.35
N GLN A 803 -19.39 -12.81 -36.28
CA GLN A 803 -18.31 -12.88 -37.25
C GLN A 803 -17.64 -14.27 -37.23
N LEU A 804 -17.23 -14.75 -38.41
CA LEU A 804 -16.49 -16.02 -38.53
C LEU A 804 -15.00 -15.82 -38.23
N ASP A 805 -14.45 -14.62 -38.41
CA ASP A 805 -13.08 -14.24 -38.11
C ASP A 805 -12.89 -13.89 -36.62
N VAL A 806 -12.35 -14.84 -35.87
CA VAL A 806 -12.05 -14.71 -34.44
C VAL A 806 -10.59 -14.36 -34.24
N LYS A 807 -10.29 -13.10 -33.95
CA LYS A 807 -8.94 -12.69 -33.52
C LYS A 807 -8.72 -13.05 -32.05
N CYS A 808 -7.65 -13.77 -31.73
CA CYS A 808 -7.30 -14.11 -30.34
C CYS A 808 -6.78 -12.87 -29.58
N PRO A 809 -7.26 -12.58 -28.36
CA PRO A 809 -6.73 -11.48 -27.54
C PRO A 809 -5.27 -11.67 -27.08
N GLN A 810 -4.78 -12.91 -26.98
CA GLN A 810 -3.48 -13.23 -26.36
C GLN A 810 -2.31 -13.32 -27.36
N CYS A 811 -2.55 -13.87 -28.56
CA CYS A 811 -1.50 -14.05 -29.59
C CYS A 811 -1.78 -13.30 -30.90
N GLU A 812 -2.87 -12.53 -30.95
CA GLU A 812 -3.36 -11.80 -32.12
C GLU A 812 -3.64 -12.62 -33.40
N CYS A 813 -3.37 -13.92 -33.43
CA CYS A 813 -3.72 -14.79 -34.54
C CYS A 813 -5.25 -14.88 -34.73
N SER A 814 -5.70 -14.77 -35.98
CA SER A 814 -7.11 -14.94 -36.37
C SER A 814 -7.40 -16.37 -36.79
N PHE A 815 -8.54 -16.91 -36.36
CA PHE A 815 -8.99 -18.26 -36.70
C PHE A 815 -10.52 -18.28 -36.92
N CYS A 816 -11.02 -19.30 -37.63
CA CYS A 816 -12.43 -19.43 -37.94
C CYS A 816 -13.26 -19.90 -36.73
N ARG A 817 -14.35 -19.20 -36.39
CA ARG A 817 -15.27 -19.55 -35.28
C ARG A 817 -15.78 -20.99 -35.39
N ASN A 818 -16.06 -21.47 -36.60
CA ASN A 818 -16.69 -22.75 -36.83
C ASN A 818 -15.66 -23.89 -37.01
N CYS A 819 -14.83 -23.82 -38.05
CA CYS A 819 -13.88 -24.89 -38.38
C CYS A 819 -12.52 -24.81 -37.64
N LYS A 820 -12.31 -23.78 -36.82
CA LYS A 820 -11.11 -23.56 -35.96
C LYS A 820 -9.76 -23.37 -36.69
N ARG A 821 -9.75 -23.48 -38.01
CA ARG A 821 -8.59 -23.22 -38.89
C ARG A 821 -8.06 -21.79 -38.75
N PRO A 822 -6.77 -21.53 -39.00
CA PRO A 822 -6.25 -20.18 -39.21
C PRO A 822 -7.08 -19.42 -40.26
N TRP A 823 -7.26 -18.11 -40.08
CA TRP A 823 -8.09 -17.29 -40.96
C TRP A 823 -7.29 -16.65 -42.08
N GLU A 824 -7.57 -17.09 -43.31
CA GLU A 824 -7.04 -16.52 -44.55
C GLU A 824 -8.13 -15.68 -45.26
N GLU A 825 -7.77 -14.68 -46.06
CA GLU A 825 -8.76 -13.82 -46.73
C GLU A 825 -9.70 -14.59 -47.66
N GLN A 826 -9.20 -15.67 -48.26
CA GLN A 826 -9.94 -16.62 -49.08
C GLN A 826 -11.10 -17.28 -48.31
N HIS A 827 -10.98 -17.44 -46.98
CA HIS A 827 -12.05 -17.98 -46.15
C HIS A 827 -13.24 -16.98 -46.03
N ARG A 828 -13.04 -15.68 -46.25
CA ARG A 828 -14.12 -14.66 -46.14
C ARG A 828 -15.26 -14.89 -47.14
N ALA A 829 -14.98 -15.48 -48.30
CA ALA A 829 -15.94 -15.71 -49.37
C ALA A 829 -16.36 -17.18 -49.55
N LEU A 830 -15.85 -18.08 -48.70
CA LEU A 830 -16.03 -19.53 -48.83
C LEU A 830 -16.67 -20.13 -47.58
N THR A 831 -17.48 -21.19 -47.75
CA THR A 831 -17.89 -22.04 -46.63
C THR A 831 -16.68 -22.76 -46.04
N CYS A 832 -16.77 -23.25 -44.80
CA CYS A 832 -15.67 -23.98 -44.17
C CYS A 832 -15.20 -25.19 -45.01
N GLU A 833 -16.14 -25.88 -45.67
CA GLU A 833 -15.87 -27.01 -46.58
C GLU A 833 -15.27 -26.53 -47.92
N ALA A 834 -15.82 -25.47 -48.52
CA ALA A 834 -15.27 -24.91 -49.76
C ALA A 834 -13.85 -24.34 -49.58
N PHE A 835 -13.55 -23.75 -48.42
CA PHE A 835 -12.19 -23.32 -48.07
C PHE A 835 -11.24 -24.52 -47.86
N GLN A 836 -11.70 -25.61 -47.23
CA GLN A 836 -10.92 -26.85 -47.14
C GLN A 836 -10.67 -27.48 -48.51
N ASN A 837 -11.63 -27.42 -49.44
CA ASN A 837 -11.45 -27.88 -50.82
C ASN A 837 -10.42 -27.02 -51.56
N TRP A 838 -10.53 -25.69 -51.44
CA TRP A 838 -9.57 -24.75 -52.01
C TRP A 838 -8.13 -25.00 -51.49
N LYS A 839 -7.93 -25.18 -50.17
CA LYS A 839 -6.62 -25.54 -49.62
C LYS A 839 -6.10 -26.87 -50.19
N ARG A 840 -6.96 -27.88 -50.37
CA ARG A 840 -6.57 -29.15 -51.02
C ARG A 840 -6.12 -28.99 -52.48
N GLU A 841 -6.71 -28.05 -53.21
CA GLU A 841 -6.47 -27.85 -54.65
C GLU A 841 -5.34 -26.85 -54.95
N ASN A 842 -5.06 -25.91 -54.04
CA ASN A 842 -4.13 -24.80 -54.26
C ASN A 842 -2.89 -24.76 -53.35
N ASP A 843 -2.86 -25.50 -52.23
CA ASP A 843 -1.76 -25.44 -51.25
C ASP A 843 -0.74 -26.59 -51.48
N THR A 844 0.50 -26.23 -51.82
CA THR A 844 1.55 -27.19 -52.17
C THR A 844 2.08 -27.99 -50.97
N GLU A 845 2.06 -27.43 -49.76
CA GLU A 845 2.46 -28.16 -48.54
C GLU A 845 1.36 -29.11 -48.08
N TYR A 846 0.08 -28.70 -48.22
CA TYR A 846 -1.07 -29.58 -48.01
C TYR A 846 -0.99 -30.79 -48.96
N GLN A 847 -0.79 -30.55 -50.26
CA GLN A 847 -0.70 -31.61 -51.28
C GLN A 847 0.47 -32.57 -51.02
N ALA A 848 1.63 -32.06 -50.57
CA ALA A 848 2.78 -32.88 -50.21
C ALA A 848 2.51 -33.84 -49.04
N GLN A 849 1.57 -33.50 -48.14
CA GLN A 849 1.22 -34.32 -46.97
C GLN A 849 0.02 -35.26 -47.20
N GLY A 850 -0.82 -34.98 -48.20
CA GLY A 850 -1.88 -35.87 -48.67
C GLY A 850 -2.96 -36.16 -47.61
N LEU A 851 -3.40 -37.41 -47.49
CA LEU A 851 -4.47 -37.80 -46.55
C LEU A 851 -4.08 -37.68 -45.05
N ALA A 852 -2.80 -37.48 -44.72
CA ALA A 852 -2.39 -37.28 -43.34
C ALA A 852 -3.02 -36.01 -42.73
N VAL A 853 -3.03 -34.90 -43.49
CA VAL A 853 -3.67 -33.65 -43.06
C VAL A 853 -5.18 -33.83 -42.91
N TYR A 854 -5.83 -34.57 -43.83
CA TYR A 854 -7.26 -34.85 -43.72
C TYR A 854 -7.63 -35.60 -42.42
N LEU A 855 -6.80 -36.53 -41.94
CA LEU A 855 -7.02 -37.18 -40.64
C LEU A 855 -6.76 -36.22 -39.47
N GLN A 856 -5.74 -35.38 -39.57
CA GLN A 856 -5.39 -34.40 -38.54
C GLN A 856 -6.44 -33.28 -38.39
N GLU A 857 -7.03 -32.83 -39.50
CA GLU A 857 -8.10 -31.82 -39.55
C GLU A 857 -9.44 -32.37 -39.05
N ASN A 858 -9.72 -33.66 -39.30
CA ASN A 858 -10.84 -34.38 -38.69
C ASN A 858 -10.48 -34.85 -37.26
N GLY A 859 -9.71 -34.05 -36.52
CA GLY A 859 -9.14 -34.41 -35.23
C GLY A 859 -10.16 -34.58 -34.09
N ILE A 860 -9.65 -34.65 -32.87
CA ILE A 860 -10.43 -35.04 -31.69
C ILE A 860 -10.93 -33.79 -30.96
N THR A 861 -12.24 -33.55 -30.91
CA THR A 861 -12.83 -32.50 -30.03
C THR A 861 -13.32 -33.12 -28.72
N CYS A 862 -12.87 -32.61 -27.57
CA CYS A 862 -13.33 -33.08 -26.27
C CYS A 862 -14.84 -32.80 -26.08
N PRO A 863 -15.68 -33.81 -25.81
CA PRO A 863 -17.12 -33.60 -25.65
C PRO A 863 -17.48 -32.75 -24.43
N HIS A 864 -16.61 -32.72 -23.42
CA HIS A 864 -16.77 -31.93 -22.20
C HIS A 864 -16.36 -30.46 -22.41
N CYS A 865 -15.06 -30.14 -22.47
CA CYS A 865 -14.56 -28.75 -22.51
C CYS A 865 -14.40 -28.13 -23.93
N LYS A 866 -14.82 -28.84 -24.98
CA LYS A 866 -14.76 -28.42 -26.41
C LYS A 866 -13.37 -28.05 -26.95
N PHE A 867 -12.30 -28.33 -26.22
CA PHE A 867 -10.92 -28.23 -26.73
C PHE A 867 -10.71 -29.22 -27.87
N SER A 868 -10.01 -28.82 -28.94
CA SER A 868 -9.78 -29.66 -30.11
C SER A 868 -8.29 -29.95 -30.29
N TYR A 869 -7.97 -31.21 -30.55
CA TYR A 869 -6.63 -31.71 -30.80
C TYR A 869 -6.46 -31.97 -32.30
N ALA A 870 -5.44 -31.37 -32.90
CA ALA A 870 -5.02 -31.63 -34.29
C ALA A 870 -4.21 -32.94 -34.35
N LEU A 871 -4.87 -34.06 -34.03
CA LEU A 871 -4.31 -35.41 -33.94
C LEU A 871 -5.28 -36.41 -34.58
N ALA A 872 -4.75 -37.43 -35.27
CA ALA A 872 -5.54 -38.58 -35.71
C ALA A 872 -5.97 -39.44 -34.51
N ARG A 873 -6.96 -40.33 -34.68
CA ARG A 873 -7.49 -41.18 -33.59
C ARG A 873 -6.58 -42.37 -33.29
N GLY A 874 -5.78 -42.80 -34.26
CA GLY A 874 -4.73 -43.80 -34.07
C GLY A 874 -5.24 -45.16 -33.58
N GLY A 875 -4.36 -45.92 -32.93
CA GLY A 875 -4.67 -47.28 -32.48
C GLY A 875 -5.53 -47.37 -31.20
N CYS A 876 -5.39 -46.41 -30.28
CA CYS A 876 -6.07 -46.43 -28.98
C CYS A 876 -7.32 -45.53 -28.98
N MET A 877 -8.48 -46.11 -28.68
CA MET A 877 -9.74 -45.36 -28.64
C MET A 877 -10.01 -44.67 -27.29
N HIS A 878 -9.22 -44.94 -26.25
CA HIS A 878 -9.36 -44.30 -24.93
C HIS A 878 -8.55 -43.00 -24.93
N PHE A 879 -9.25 -41.86 -24.96
CA PHE A 879 -8.63 -40.55 -24.96
C PHE A 879 -8.90 -39.83 -23.63
N ILE A 880 -7.89 -39.14 -23.11
CA ILE A 880 -7.97 -38.34 -21.87
C ILE A 880 -7.68 -36.89 -22.23
N CYS A 881 -8.66 -35.99 -22.04
CA CYS A 881 -8.45 -34.57 -22.32
C CYS A 881 -7.43 -33.95 -21.36
N SER A 882 -6.33 -33.40 -21.88
CA SER A 882 -5.35 -32.65 -21.10
C SER A 882 -5.97 -31.50 -20.29
N GLN A 883 -6.93 -30.77 -20.87
CA GLN A 883 -7.52 -29.56 -20.25
C GLN A 883 -8.49 -29.86 -19.10
N CYS A 884 -9.32 -30.91 -19.20
CA CYS A 884 -10.37 -31.18 -18.21
C CYS A 884 -10.37 -32.62 -17.65
N ARG A 885 -9.37 -33.44 -17.98
CA ARG A 885 -9.20 -34.86 -17.60
C ARG A 885 -10.38 -35.80 -17.92
N HIS A 886 -11.39 -35.32 -18.65
CA HIS A 886 -12.51 -36.14 -19.12
C HIS A 886 -12.01 -37.27 -20.03
N GLN A 887 -12.46 -38.49 -19.76
CA GLN A 887 -12.06 -39.70 -20.47
C GLN A 887 -13.18 -40.15 -21.41
N PHE A 888 -12.90 -40.28 -22.71
CA PHE A 888 -13.91 -40.51 -23.74
C PHE A 888 -13.36 -41.28 -24.94
N CYS A 889 -14.25 -41.78 -25.78
CA CYS A 889 -13.88 -42.47 -27.01
C CYS A 889 -13.49 -41.47 -28.11
N SER A 890 -12.26 -41.53 -28.64
CA SER A 890 -11.84 -40.67 -29.77
C SER A 890 -12.68 -40.89 -31.05
N GLY A 891 -13.24 -42.10 -31.23
CA GLY A 891 -14.07 -42.48 -32.39
C GLY A 891 -15.58 -42.28 -32.25
N CYS A 892 -16.14 -42.05 -31.05
CA CYS A 892 -17.59 -41.81 -30.89
C CYS A 892 -17.99 -40.87 -29.75
N TYR A 893 -17.01 -40.25 -29.09
CA TYR A 893 -17.14 -39.24 -28.03
C TYR A 893 -17.94 -39.65 -26.77
N ASN A 894 -18.35 -40.91 -26.65
CA ASN A 894 -18.97 -41.45 -25.44
C ASN A 894 -17.94 -41.64 -24.31
N THR A 895 -18.36 -41.34 -23.07
CA THR A 895 -17.54 -41.38 -21.85
C THR A 895 -16.99 -42.78 -21.53
N PHE A 896 -15.75 -42.86 -21.06
CA PHE A 896 -15.21 -44.04 -20.38
C PHE A 896 -15.59 -44.04 -18.91
N HIS A 897 -16.20 -45.14 -18.46
CA HIS A 897 -16.56 -45.37 -17.06
C HIS A 897 -15.43 -46.11 -16.35
N PRO A 898 -14.86 -45.54 -15.27
CA PRO A 898 -13.99 -46.29 -14.36
C PRO A 898 -14.72 -47.50 -13.74
N LYS A 899 -13.93 -48.44 -13.20
CA LYS A 899 -14.42 -49.64 -12.49
C LYS A 899 -15.56 -49.29 -11.52
N ASN A 900 -16.67 -50.01 -11.66
CA ASN A 900 -17.92 -49.86 -10.91
C ASN A 900 -18.68 -48.52 -11.08
N LYS A 901 -18.20 -47.54 -11.87
CA LYS A 901 -18.84 -46.23 -12.10
C LYS A 901 -19.73 -46.16 -13.37
N CYS A 902 -20.12 -47.31 -13.94
CA CYS A 902 -21.06 -47.37 -15.08
C CYS A 902 -22.53 -47.45 -14.64
N ILE A 903 -23.38 -46.63 -15.25
CA ILE A 903 -24.82 -46.52 -14.94
C ILE A 903 -25.71 -47.49 -15.73
N VAL A 904 -25.28 -48.00 -16.89
CA VAL A 904 -26.09 -48.85 -17.78
C VAL A 904 -26.38 -50.20 -17.11
N ARG A 905 -27.63 -50.44 -16.66
CA ARG A 905 -27.95 -51.61 -15.82
C ARG A 905 -27.61 -52.96 -16.47
N SER A 906 -27.77 -53.11 -17.78
CA SER A 906 -27.42 -54.29 -18.56
C SER A 906 -25.91 -54.48 -18.84
N CYS A 907 -25.03 -53.55 -18.42
CA CYS A 907 -23.60 -53.66 -18.69
C CYS A 907 -22.94 -54.81 -17.91
N THR A 908 -22.46 -55.81 -18.64
CA THR A 908 -21.74 -57.00 -18.14
C THR A 908 -20.29 -56.70 -17.72
N VAL A 909 -19.65 -55.68 -18.29
CA VAL A 909 -18.23 -55.33 -18.05
C VAL A 909 -18.04 -54.23 -16.98
N ARG A 910 -19.00 -54.10 -16.05
CA ARG A 910 -18.98 -53.10 -14.96
C ARG A 910 -17.68 -53.04 -14.14
N THR A 911 -16.99 -54.17 -14.01
CA THR A 911 -15.81 -54.36 -13.17
C THR A 911 -14.49 -53.89 -13.82
N SER A 912 -14.52 -53.44 -15.08
CA SER A 912 -13.36 -52.90 -15.80
C SER A 912 -13.62 -51.47 -16.30
N LEU A 913 -12.55 -50.79 -16.71
CA LEU A 913 -12.64 -49.56 -17.50
C LEU A 913 -13.26 -49.88 -18.87
N HIS A 914 -14.32 -49.17 -19.26
CA HIS A 914 -15.01 -49.40 -20.55
C HIS A 914 -15.82 -48.16 -20.99
N ALA A 915 -16.16 -48.09 -22.27
CA ALA A 915 -17.14 -47.15 -22.82
C ALA A 915 -18.22 -47.92 -23.61
N HIS A 916 -19.40 -47.32 -23.75
CA HIS A 916 -20.46 -47.87 -24.58
C HIS A 916 -20.36 -47.31 -26.01
N HIS A 917 -19.80 -48.07 -26.93
CA HIS A 917 -19.62 -47.67 -28.32
C HIS A 917 -20.87 -48.01 -29.17
N PRO A 918 -21.32 -47.14 -30.09
CA PRO A 918 -22.32 -47.47 -31.12
C PRO A 918 -21.70 -48.30 -32.26
N ARG A 919 -22.53 -48.91 -33.11
CA ARG A 919 -22.07 -49.87 -34.14
C ARG A 919 -21.21 -49.26 -35.26
N ASP A 920 -21.37 -47.97 -35.53
CA ASP A 920 -20.61 -47.15 -36.48
C ASP A 920 -19.31 -46.56 -35.88
N CYS A 921 -18.97 -46.92 -34.65
CA CYS A 921 -17.71 -46.47 -34.04
C CYS A 921 -16.49 -47.17 -34.66
N LEU A 922 -15.43 -46.39 -34.89
CA LEU A 922 -14.09 -46.88 -35.23
C LEU A 922 -13.59 -47.99 -34.28
N PHE A 923 -14.04 -48.01 -33.03
CA PHE A 923 -13.75 -49.09 -32.07
C PHE A 923 -14.08 -50.49 -32.61
N TYR A 924 -15.19 -50.65 -33.35
CA TYR A 924 -15.54 -51.90 -34.03
C TYR A 924 -15.08 -51.92 -35.49
N LEU A 925 -15.26 -50.81 -36.22
CA LEU A 925 -15.00 -50.79 -37.67
C LEU A 925 -13.51 -50.88 -38.05
N ARG A 926 -12.58 -50.64 -37.11
CA ARG A 926 -11.14 -50.94 -37.30
C ARG A 926 -10.84 -52.44 -37.40
N ASP A 927 -11.71 -53.29 -36.84
CA ASP A 927 -11.55 -54.74 -36.82
C ASP A 927 -12.06 -55.39 -38.12
N TRP A 928 -12.81 -54.65 -38.95
CA TRP A 928 -13.16 -55.05 -40.31
C TRP A 928 -11.95 -55.02 -41.25
N ASP A 929 -11.98 -55.84 -42.29
CA ASP A 929 -11.02 -55.76 -43.39
C ASP A 929 -11.28 -54.53 -44.28
N VAL A 930 -10.23 -54.06 -44.94
CA VAL A 930 -10.30 -52.89 -45.83
C VAL A 930 -11.29 -53.08 -46.98
N ILE A 931 -11.40 -54.30 -47.53
CA ILE A 931 -12.27 -54.57 -48.68
C ILE A 931 -13.74 -54.48 -48.27
N ARG A 932 -14.10 -54.93 -47.06
CA ARG A 932 -15.46 -54.80 -46.50
C ARG A 932 -15.84 -53.36 -46.21
N LEU A 933 -14.93 -52.54 -45.68
CA LEU A 933 -15.14 -51.10 -45.51
C LEU A 933 -15.33 -50.39 -46.87
N GLN A 934 -14.51 -50.73 -47.87
CA GLN A 934 -14.66 -50.23 -49.24
C GLN A 934 -15.98 -50.67 -49.88
N ARG A 935 -16.45 -51.91 -49.66
CA ARG A 935 -17.75 -52.40 -50.15
C ARG A 935 -18.93 -51.59 -49.61
N LEU A 936 -18.92 -51.21 -48.33
CA LEU A 936 -19.95 -50.37 -47.73
C LEU A 936 -20.02 -48.98 -48.39
N LEU A 937 -18.86 -48.40 -48.71
CA LEU A 937 -18.77 -47.12 -49.44
C LEU A 937 -19.20 -47.26 -50.91
N LEU A 938 -18.80 -48.32 -51.61
CA LEU A 938 -19.22 -48.59 -52.99
C LEU A 938 -20.73 -48.80 -53.12
N ALA A 939 -21.35 -49.48 -52.14
CA ALA A 939 -22.80 -49.69 -52.10
C ALA A 939 -23.61 -48.39 -52.05
N SER A 940 -23.04 -47.32 -51.46
CA SER A 940 -23.63 -45.98 -51.43
C SER A 940 -23.03 -45.01 -52.48
N GLN A 941 -22.34 -45.53 -53.50
CA GLN A 941 -21.65 -44.75 -54.55
C GLN A 941 -20.60 -43.73 -54.02
N ALA A 942 -20.08 -43.93 -52.81
CA ALA A 942 -19.14 -43.01 -52.17
C ALA A 942 -17.70 -43.20 -52.68
N GLN A 943 -17.15 -42.15 -53.30
CA GLN A 943 -15.75 -42.14 -53.76
C GLN A 943 -14.76 -42.12 -52.59
N PHE A 944 -13.72 -42.96 -52.65
CA PHE A 944 -12.58 -42.97 -51.72
C PHE A 944 -11.26 -43.13 -52.50
N ASN A 945 -10.16 -42.70 -51.91
CA ASN A 945 -8.82 -42.80 -52.51
C ASN A 945 -8.25 -44.21 -52.31
N THR A 946 -7.69 -44.81 -53.35
CA THR A 946 -6.80 -45.98 -53.29
C THR A 946 -5.32 -45.59 -53.43
N ASP A 947 -5.06 -44.52 -54.18
CA ASP A 947 -3.73 -44.05 -54.51
C ASP A 947 -3.44 -42.70 -53.82
N PRO A 948 -2.17 -42.38 -53.54
CA PRO A 948 -1.81 -41.10 -52.93
C PRO A 948 -2.28 -39.93 -53.82
N PRO A 949 -2.82 -38.84 -53.24
CA PRO A 949 -3.14 -37.63 -53.99
C PRO A 949 -1.95 -37.11 -54.82
N ALA A 950 -2.23 -36.51 -55.98
CA ALA A 950 -1.20 -35.90 -56.80
C ALA A 950 -0.40 -34.86 -56.00
N GLY A 951 0.93 -34.93 -56.08
CA GLY A 951 1.85 -34.09 -55.29
C GLY A 951 2.26 -34.68 -53.93
N THR A 952 1.60 -35.74 -53.43
CA THR A 952 2.00 -36.37 -52.15
C THR A 952 3.43 -36.90 -52.20
N GLN A 953 4.26 -36.46 -51.26
CA GLN A 953 5.65 -36.89 -51.14
C GLN A 953 5.79 -38.07 -50.17
N ALA A 954 6.79 -38.94 -50.38
CA ALA A 954 7.09 -40.01 -49.43
C ALA A 954 7.50 -39.44 -48.05
N GLY A 955 7.12 -40.11 -46.96
CA GLY A 955 7.62 -39.74 -45.63
C GLY A 955 9.15 -39.86 -45.53
N PRO A 956 9.84 -39.10 -44.66
CA PRO A 956 11.21 -39.42 -44.30
C PRO A 956 11.26 -40.87 -43.77
N GLY A 957 12.09 -41.72 -44.38
CA GLY A 957 12.10 -43.17 -44.12
C GLY A 957 11.03 -44.00 -44.84
N GLY A 958 10.20 -43.41 -45.72
CA GLY A 958 9.24 -44.13 -46.58
C GLY A 958 7.93 -44.57 -45.90
N GLY A 959 7.73 -44.24 -44.63
CA GLY A 959 6.56 -44.64 -43.84
C GLY A 959 5.35 -43.70 -43.91
N CYS A 960 4.29 -44.06 -43.19
CA CYS A 960 3.05 -43.29 -43.06
C CYS A 960 3.28 -41.92 -42.39
N ARG A 961 2.82 -40.85 -43.03
CA ARG A 961 2.99 -39.44 -42.62
C ARG A 961 2.02 -38.93 -41.54
N VAL A 962 1.08 -39.74 -41.05
CA VAL A 962 0.12 -39.31 -40.01
C VAL A 962 0.84 -39.02 -38.71
N MET A 963 0.59 -37.87 -38.08
CA MET A 963 1.16 -37.52 -36.78
C MET A 963 0.44 -38.28 -35.66
N GLU A 964 1.22 -39.00 -34.85
CA GLU A 964 0.80 -39.69 -33.63
C GLU A 964 1.56 -39.06 -32.44
N GLN A 965 0.85 -38.76 -31.35
CA GLN A 965 1.48 -38.29 -30.12
C GLN A 965 2.11 -39.49 -29.39
N LYS A 966 3.45 -39.47 -29.19
CA LYS A 966 4.23 -40.57 -28.60
C LYS A 966 4.81 -40.18 -27.25
N GLU A 967 4.96 -41.16 -26.35
CA GLU A 967 5.66 -40.99 -25.09
C GLU A 967 7.18 -41.11 -25.30
N THR A 968 7.92 -40.12 -24.80
CA THR A 968 9.38 -40.06 -24.77
C THR A 968 9.86 -39.75 -23.35
N LEU A 969 11.18 -39.79 -23.12
CA LEU A 969 11.78 -39.52 -21.81
C LEU A 969 11.56 -38.08 -21.33
N GLU A 970 11.29 -37.12 -22.23
CA GLU A 970 11.04 -35.72 -21.91
C GLU A 970 9.53 -35.38 -21.87
N GLY A 971 8.66 -36.33 -22.21
CA GLY A 971 7.20 -36.16 -22.23
C GLY A 971 6.55 -36.61 -23.54
N LEU A 972 5.40 -36.02 -23.86
CA LEU A 972 4.61 -36.36 -25.06
C LEU A 972 5.04 -35.51 -26.26
N THR A 973 5.54 -36.15 -27.32
CA THR A 973 6.00 -35.50 -28.56
C THR A 973 5.20 -35.98 -29.77
N ASP A 974 4.81 -35.06 -30.65
CA ASP A 974 4.11 -35.42 -31.89
C ASP A 974 5.12 -35.85 -32.97
N GLU A 975 5.05 -37.11 -33.40
CA GLU A 975 5.92 -37.68 -34.43
C GLU A 975 5.11 -38.34 -35.56
N ALA A 976 5.71 -38.46 -36.75
CA ALA A 976 5.13 -39.26 -37.81
C ALA A 976 5.01 -40.75 -37.41
N CYS A 977 3.91 -41.37 -37.81
CA CYS A 977 3.55 -42.76 -37.53
C CYS A 977 4.60 -43.76 -38.04
N GLY A 978 5.20 -43.53 -39.21
CA GLY A 978 6.32 -44.31 -39.75
C GLY A 978 6.00 -45.75 -40.19
N LYS A 979 4.85 -46.31 -39.78
CA LYS A 979 4.37 -47.65 -40.17
C LYS A 979 4.29 -47.78 -41.70
N MET A 980 4.57 -48.99 -42.21
CA MET A 980 4.61 -49.26 -43.66
C MET A 980 3.30 -48.92 -44.37
N THR A 981 3.41 -48.43 -45.61
CA THR A 981 2.30 -48.02 -46.47
C THR A 981 2.12 -49.05 -47.59
N ALA A 982 0.92 -49.62 -47.72
CA ALA A 982 0.64 -50.65 -48.72
C ALA A 982 0.11 -50.02 -50.03
N PRO A 983 0.38 -50.61 -51.21
CA PRO A 983 -0.31 -50.25 -52.44
C PRO A 983 -1.84 -50.33 -52.27
N GLY A 984 -2.57 -49.35 -52.78
CA GLY A 984 -4.02 -49.27 -52.61
C GLY A 984 -4.51 -48.66 -51.29
N TYR A 985 -3.63 -48.31 -50.33
CA TYR A 985 -3.97 -47.64 -49.06
C TYR A 985 -3.65 -46.12 -49.07
N ALA A 986 -3.57 -45.51 -50.25
CA ALA A 986 -3.45 -44.06 -50.47
C ALA A 986 -2.31 -43.35 -49.70
N GLY A 987 -1.19 -44.04 -49.46
CA GLY A 987 -0.03 -43.51 -48.72
C GLY A 987 -0.15 -43.60 -47.19
N LEU A 988 -1.15 -44.32 -46.68
CA LEU A 988 -1.37 -44.58 -45.26
C LEU A 988 -0.99 -46.02 -44.89
N CYS A 989 -0.71 -46.26 -43.60
CA CYS A 989 -0.66 -47.61 -43.04
C CYS A 989 -2.08 -48.13 -42.79
N GLU A 990 -2.27 -49.45 -42.65
CA GLU A 990 -3.60 -50.08 -42.56
C GLU A 990 -4.52 -49.42 -41.52
N SER A 991 -4.02 -49.15 -40.31
CA SER A 991 -4.82 -48.53 -39.23
C SER A 991 -5.36 -47.15 -39.61
N HIS A 992 -4.55 -46.30 -40.22
CA HIS A 992 -4.95 -44.96 -40.65
C HIS A 992 -5.76 -44.98 -41.96
N TYR A 993 -5.55 -45.96 -42.82
CA TYR A 993 -6.41 -46.16 -43.98
C TYR A 993 -7.82 -46.62 -43.56
N LYS A 994 -7.93 -47.49 -42.55
CA LYS A 994 -9.22 -47.82 -41.92
C LYS A 994 -9.84 -46.61 -41.22
N GLU A 995 -9.07 -45.79 -40.50
CA GLU A 995 -9.59 -44.54 -39.93
C GLU A 995 -10.17 -43.62 -41.02
N TYR A 996 -9.47 -43.45 -42.15
CA TYR A 996 -9.94 -42.68 -43.30
C TYR A 996 -11.23 -43.25 -43.92
N LEU A 997 -11.32 -44.57 -44.15
CA LEU A 997 -12.55 -45.17 -44.67
C LEU A 997 -13.71 -45.02 -43.69
N VAL A 998 -13.47 -45.20 -42.39
CA VAL A 998 -14.47 -45.03 -41.32
C VAL A 998 -14.90 -43.57 -41.17
N SER A 999 -14.01 -42.58 -41.31
CA SER A 999 -14.41 -41.17 -41.28
C SER A 999 -15.34 -40.83 -42.46
N ARG A 1000 -15.15 -41.46 -43.62
CA ARG A 1000 -16.04 -41.31 -44.79
C ARG A 1000 -17.38 -42.03 -44.63
N ILE A 1001 -17.38 -43.24 -44.06
CA ILE A 1001 -18.59 -43.98 -43.65
C ILE A 1001 -19.43 -43.13 -42.69
N ASN A 1002 -18.79 -42.55 -41.67
CA ASN A 1002 -19.45 -41.77 -40.64
C ASN A 1002 -19.92 -40.40 -41.13
N ALA A 1003 -19.11 -39.70 -41.94
CA ALA A 1003 -19.50 -38.44 -42.58
C ALA A 1003 -20.77 -38.58 -43.43
N LEU A 1004 -20.95 -39.72 -44.09
CA LEU A 1004 -22.12 -40.08 -44.92
C LEU A 1004 -23.22 -40.84 -44.15
N ALA A 1005 -23.07 -41.03 -42.84
CA ALA A 1005 -24.02 -41.75 -41.98
C ALA A 1005 -24.37 -43.19 -42.42
N LEU A 1006 -23.45 -43.89 -43.10
CA LEU A 1006 -23.71 -45.24 -43.63
C LEU A 1006 -23.78 -46.28 -42.50
N ASP A 1007 -24.80 -47.12 -42.53
CA ASP A 1007 -25.01 -48.12 -41.48
C ASP A 1007 -24.30 -49.45 -41.78
N PRO A 1008 -23.31 -49.89 -40.96
CA PRO A 1008 -22.62 -51.15 -41.17
C PRO A 1008 -23.53 -52.38 -41.05
N CYS A 1009 -24.71 -52.30 -40.40
CA CYS A 1009 -25.57 -53.48 -40.26
C CYS A 1009 -26.13 -54.01 -41.59
N LEU A 1010 -26.18 -53.17 -42.63
CA LEU A 1010 -26.52 -53.58 -43.99
C LEU A 1010 -25.59 -54.68 -44.54
N HIS A 1011 -24.37 -54.78 -44.01
CA HIS A 1011 -23.35 -55.76 -44.40
C HIS A 1011 -23.06 -56.82 -43.31
N TYR A 1012 -23.90 -56.95 -42.27
CA TYR A 1012 -23.75 -58.04 -41.28
C TYR A 1012 -24.23 -59.38 -41.82
N ASP A 1013 -23.59 -60.46 -41.35
CA ASP A 1013 -24.16 -61.80 -41.36
C ASP A 1013 -25.16 -62.01 -40.21
N VAL A 1014 -25.73 -63.22 -40.10
CA VAL A 1014 -26.70 -63.59 -39.06
C VAL A 1014 -26.10 -63.50 -37.66
N ALA A 1015 -24.87 -64.00 -37.47
CA ALA A 1015 -24.22 -64.09 -36.16
C ALA A 1015 -23.79 -62.70 -35.67
N GLU A 1016 -23.32 -61.83 -36.55
CA GLU A 1016 -23.06 -60.43 -36.27
C GLU A 1016 -24.35 -59.67 -35.93
N ALA A 1017 -25.42 -59.84 -36.72
CA ALA A 1017 -26.72 -59.22 -36.44
C ALA A 1017 -27.28 -59.67 -35.08
N MET A 1018 -27.25 -60.96 -34.77
CA MET A 1018 -27.62 -61.50 -33.44
C MET A 1018 -26.74 -60.88 -32.34
N THR A 1019 -25.42 -60.88 -32.51
CA THR A 1019 -24.46 -60.34 -31.52
C THR A 1019 -24.70 -58.84 -31.24
N VAL A 1020 -25.09 -58.07 -32.26
CA VAL A 1020 -25.43 -56.65 -32.12
C VAL A 1020 -26.82 -56.47 -31.49
N CYS A 1021 -27.81 -57.30 -31.83
CA CYS A 1021 -29.10 -57.33 -31.14
C CYS A 1021 -28.94 -57.61 -29.64
N HIS A 1022 -28.18 -58.64 -29.25
CA HIS A 1022 -27.85 -58.96 -27.85
C HIS A 1022 -27.14 -57.82 -27.09
N ARG A 1023 -26.46 -56.90 -27.80
CA ARG A 1023 -25.67 -55.81 -27.20
C ARG A 1023 -26.49 -54.54 -26.94
N TYR A 1024 -27.49 -54.25 -27.77
CA TYR A 1024 -28.21 -52.97 -27.75
C TYR A 1024 -29.71 -53.09 -27.44
N LEU A 1025 -30.36 -54.21 -27.76
CA LEU A 1025 -31.79 -54.40 -27.51
C LEU A 1025 -32.03 -54.90 -26.08
N ALA A 1026 -33.12 -54.45 -25.45
CA ALA A 1026 -33.55 -54.95 -24.14
C ALA A 1026 -34.24 -56.32 -24.23
N THR A 1027 -34.81 -56.65 -25.40
CA THR A 1027 -35.47 -57.92 -25.71
C THR A 1027 -34.86 -58.47 -27.00
N PHE A 1028 -34.46 -59.74 -27.01
CA PHE A 1028 -33.87 -60.35 -28.20
C PHE A 1028 -34.94 -60.90 -29.16
N PRO A 1029 -34.87 -60.65 -30.48
CA PRO A 1029 -35.78 -61.25 -31.46
C PRO A 1029 -35.37 -62.70 -31.78
N GLU A 1030 -36.08 -63.68 -31.23
CA GLU A 1030 -35.90 -65.09 -31.57
C GLU A 1030 -36.38 -65.41 -33.00
N ARG A 1031 -35.75 -66.41 -33.62
CA ARG A 1031 -36.08 -66.89 -34.97
C ARG A 1031 -37.41 -67.65 -34.96
N GLU A 1032 -38.27 -67.36 -35.93
CA GLU A 1032 -39.57 -68.04 -36.03
C GLU A 1032 -39.44 -69.42 -36.70
N CYS A 1033 -40.32 -70.36 -36.32
CA CYS A 1033 -40.20 -71.78 -36.69
C CYS A 1033 -40.23 -72.07 -38.20
N ASN A 1034 -40.77 -71.14 -39.01
CA ASN A 1034 -40.89 -71.24 -40.47
C ASN A 1034 -40.01 -70.20 -41.19
N GLU A 1035 -39.17 -69.47 -40.48
CA GLU A 1035 -38.35 -68.39 -41.03
C GLU A 1035 -37.01 -68.94 -41.54
N ASP A 1036 -36.68 -68.65 -42.81
CA ASP A 1036 -35.35 -68.96 -43.35
C ASP A 1036 -34.27 -68.01 -42.80
N GLU A 1037 -33.02 -68.36 -43.06
CA GLU A 1037 -31.87 -67.66 -42.49
C GLU A 1037 -31.68 -66.24 -43.07
N GLY A 1038 -32.10 -66.02 -44.31
CA GLY A 1038 -32.03 -64.70 -44.97
C GLY A 1038 -33.11 -63.75 -44.45
N ASN A 1039 -34.35 -64.21 -44.34
CA ASN A 1039 -35.46 -63.44 -43.79
C ASN A 1039 -35.23 -63.11 -42.30
N TYR A 1040 -34.69 -64.05 -41.51
CA TYR A 1040 -34.30 -63.77 -40.12
C TYR A 1040 -33.22 -62.69 -40.03
N ARG A 1041 -32.17 -62.80 -40.85
CA ARG A 1041 -31.11 -61.79 -40.94
C ARG A 1041 -31.66 -60.41 -41.30
N ASP A 1042 -32.52 -60.32 -42.32
CA ASP A 1042 -33.11 -59.04 -42.75
C ASP A 1042 -34.13 -58.49 -41.74
N ARG A 1043 -34.80 -59.36 -40.95
CA ARG A 1043 -35.64 -58.94 -39.82
C ARG A 1043 -34.81 -58.36 -38.68
N LEU A 1044 -33.70 -59.01 -38.30
CA LEU A 1044 -32.77 -58.49 -37.29
C LEU A 1044 -32.16 -57.15 -37.73
N VAL A 1045 -31.70 -57.04 -38.98
CA VAL A 1045 -31.15 -55.78 -39.55
C VAL A 1045 -32.21 -54.67 -39.51
N ARG A 1046 -33.46 -54.96 -39.89
CA ARG A 1046 -34.55 -53.98 -39.85
C ARG A 1046 -34.83 -53.46 -38.45
N VAL A 1047 -34.85 -54.34 -37.44
CA VAL A 1047 -35.00 -53.97 -36.01
C VAL A 1047 -33.80 -53.14 -35.52
N LEU A 1048 -32.57 -53.47 -35.91
CA LEU A 1048 -31.39 -52.68 -35.57
C LEU A 1048 -31.41 -51.27 -36.18
N MET A 1049 -32.00 -51.11 -37.37
CA MET A 1049 -32.15 -49.80 -38.00
C MET A 1049 -33.28 -48.94 -37.39
N SER A 1050 -34.37 -49.56 -36.89
CA SER A 1050 -35.48 -48.83 -36.26
C SER A 1050 -35.23 -48.51 -34.78
N ASP A 1051 -34.77 -49.49 -34.01
CA ASP A 1051 -34.81 -49.44 -32.55
C ASP A 1051 -33.47 -48.98 -31.94
N VAL A 1052 -32.37 -49.06 -32.71
CA VAL A 1052 -31.02 -48.71 -32.29
C VAL A 1052 -30.43 -47.69 -33.28
N PRO A 1053 -30.74 -46.39 -33.17
CA PRO A 1053 -30.20 -45.38 -34.07
C PRO A 1053 -28.67 -45.25 -33.96
N LEU A 1054 -28.03 -44.84 -35.06
CA LEU A 1054 -26.61 -44.47 -35.08
C LEU A 1054 -26.36 -43.20 -34.23
N ASN A 1055 -25.18 -43.08 -33.62
CA ASN A 1055 -24.94 -42.06 -32.59
C ASN A 1055 -24.79 -40.65 -33.19
N THR A 1056 -25.60 -39.70 -32.72
CA THR A 1056 -25.53 -38.27 -33.07
C THR A 1056 -24.26 -37.57 -32.58
N SER A 1057 -23.54 -38.17 -31.62
CA SER A 1057 -22.27 -37.63 -31.10
C SER A 1057 -21.09 -37.78 -32.06
N ILE A 1058 -21.18 -38.70 -33.04
CA ILE A 1058 -20.18 -38.83 -34.10
C ILE A 1058 -20.34 -37.65 -35.08
N GLN A 1059 -19.23 -37.05 -35.51
CA GLN A 1059 -19.25 -35.99 -36.52
C GLN A 1059 -19.74 -36.54 -37.86
N ARG A 1060 -20.80 -35.93 -38.40
CA ARG A 1060 -21.43 -36.25 -39.70
C ARG A 1060 -21.45 -34.99 -40.56
N ASN A 1061 -21.42 -35.11 -41.88
CA ASN A 1061 -21.68 -33.95 -42.74
C ASN A 1061 -23.17 -33.63 -42.66
N HIS A 1062 -23.53 -32.51 -42.03
CA HIS A 1062 -24.90 -32.01 -42.05
C HIS A 1062 -25.24 -31.47 -43.44
N CYS A 1063 -25.78 -32.33 -44.30
CA CYS A 1063 -26.45 -31.90 -45.52
C CYS A 1063 -27.56 -30.92 -45.12
N SER A 1064 -27.48 -29.70 -45.67
CA SER A 1064 -28.44 -28.60 -45.52
C SER A 1064 -29.12 -28.36 -46.85
#